data_AF-A1YVD3-F1
#
_entry.id   AF-A1YVD3-F1
#
_cell.length_a   1.000
_cell.length_b   1.000
_cell.length_c   1.000
_cell.angle_alpha   90.00
_cell.angle_beta   90.00
_cell.angle_gamma   90.00
#
_symmetry.space_group_name_H-M   'P 1'
#
loop_
_entity.id
_entity.type
_entity.pdbx_description
1 polymer ?
#
loop_
_entity_poly.entity_id
_entity_poly.type
_entity_poly.pdbx_seq_one_letter_code
_entity_poly.pdbx_strand_id
1 'polypeptide(L)'
;MEKNTDGNIWRKWDLHLHTPASLFNNQYGINPESKDQSEQIWDDFVSMIENQQIQVIGATDYYSVDGYEKLLEYKKKGRLANIKAIFPNIEIRLNASIENNRFANYHILFSPETSVSKIRESFLQKLTFKVGEKTYSFIENDLCQLGTLFSENKEIDRKKLYRSGVEQFKVDINQMIGILKADFKGDFFTIAAGDNADGINNFIKERNTNDILSPNQGWATRLNILKYTDALFTTNKRTINIFNGKEQGDFIKEKCNGLKPCFEESDAHKFNSNFGKRWTWVKAEPSFDGLLQTKFESERRVVEERFCLHNPSSIESNHYIKSIEIKDPSDRFQKKIVFNPGLNTIIGGKSSGKSLLLYQLASTCKSDSQLSKIENDMVTPFENYRKLNLKTRVILGNNKEVDNNFNVDYYPQLYINRISEDFKNPQLQDLIDKSITDTGVYPHIKKVEENKSNYSKNCKDNINLFNNLLVDNKRIEEEIGEIGELEDIEKNIEKIEKNYRDLIKELNISSEEHKIYEMNNEELDKLKKQQLEISNQRSKKKSKIGQISDFMRKIKKIFDSELQDFVKKDLLDVVNEFYENIHKINDDIKQKIVNLSEQENDLKIEIEATNQKLSPILNKMKRRSELEENRKQKEILENTKIQIENSKKLKIRI
;
A
#
# COMPACT_ATOMS: atom_id res chain seq x y z
N MET A 1 17.04 13.91 -37.06
CA MET A 1 16.96 14.02 -35.59
C MET A 1 18.12 13.24 -34.98
N GLU A 2 18.77 13.71 -33.91
CA GLU A 2 19.69 12.86 -33.14
C GLU A 2 18.92 11.64 -32.62
N LYS A 3 19.45 10.43 -32.84
CA LYS A 3 18.78 9.20 -32.44
C LYS A 3 18.73 9.14 -30.91
N ASN A 4 17.52 9.10 -30.34
CA ASN A 4 17.34 9.01 -28.90
C ASN A 4 17.77 7.63 -28.40
N THR A 5 18.89 7.55 -27.69
CA THR A 5 19.42 6.29 -27.15
C THR A 5 18.75 5.84 -25.85
N ASP A 6 18.01 6.73 -25.20
CA ASP A 6 17.49 6.53 -23.84
C ASP A 6 16.05 5.99 -23.85
N GLY A 7 15.49 5.74 -25.04
CA GLY A 7 14.11 5.28 -25.22
C GLY A 7 13.06 6.30 -24.78
N ASN A 8 11.87 5.82 -24.44
CA ASN A 8 10.75 6.66 -24.02
C ASN A 8 10.93 7.13 -22.56
N ILE A 9 11.40 8.36 -22.39
CA ILE A 9 11.50 9.06 -21.11
C ILE A 9 10.49 10.22 -21.03
N TRP A 10 10.22 10.67 -19.82
CA TRP A 10 9.39 11.86 -19.57
C TRP A 10 10.10 13.13 -20.02
N ARG A 11 9.42 13.94 -20.84
CA ARG A 11 9.88 15.24 -21.33
C ARG A 11 8.78 16.27 -21.20
N LYS A 12 9.15 17.55 -21.09
CA LYS A 12 8.19 18.68 -21.09
C LYS A 12 7.84 19.05 -22.53
N TRP A 13 6.55 18.96 -22.86
CA TRP A 13 5.98 19.26 -24.18
C TRP A 13 5.03 20.45 -24.05
N ASP A 14 5.11 21.40 -24.98
CA ASP A 14 4.15 22.49 -25.13
C ASP A 14 3.66 22.55 -26.57
N LEU A 15 2.51 21.94 -26.84
CA LEU A 15 2.03 21.73 -28.21
C LEU A 15 1.26 22.93 -28.79
N HIS A 16 1.13 24.03 -28.04
CA HIS A 16 0.36 25.21 -28.47
C HIS A 16 1.10 26.50 -28.09
N LEU A 17 2.11 26.83 -28.90
CA LEU A 17 2.89 28.05 -28.79
C LEU A 17 2.66 28.93 -30.02
N HIS A 18 1.99 30.07 -29.84
CA HIS A 18 1.84 31.00 -30.95
C HIS A 18 3.15 31.70 -31.30
N THR A 19 3.46 31.70 -32.60
CA THR A 19 4.69 32.34 -33.08
C THR A 19 4.44 33.82 -33.42
N PRO A 20 5.51 34.62 -33.55
CA PRO A 20 5.41 35.98 -34.08
C PRO A 20 4.87 36.07 -35.52
N ALA A 21 4.77 34.97 -36.28
CA ALA A 21 4.11 34.95 -37.60
C ALA A 21 2.59 34.79 -37.51
N SER A 22 2.04 34.43 -36.34
CA SER A 22 0.61 34.15 -36.20
C SER A 22 -0.23 35.37 -36.57
N LEU A 23 -1.27 35.15 -37.39
CA LEU A 23 -2.08 36.24 -37.94
C LEU A 23 -2.96 36.90 -36.87
N PHE A 24 -3.61 36.09 -36.01
CA PHE A 24 -4.52 36.60 -34.97
C PHE A 24 -3.88 36.57 -33.58
N ASN A 25 -4.35 37.47 -32.72
CA ASN A 25 -3.93 37.62 -31.31
C ASN A 25 -2.40 37.76 -31.08
N ASN A 26 -1.62 38.08 -32.11
CA ASN A 26 -0.19 38.31 -31.99
C ASN A 26 0.12 39.57 -31.18
N GLN A 27 0.74 39.38 -30.02
CA GLN A 27 1.10 40.43 -29.06
C GLN A 27 2.61 40.46 -28.81
N TYR A 28 3.42 39.92 -29.73
CA TYR A 28 4.88 40.04 -29.70
C TYR A 28 5.39 41.40 -30.19
N GLY A 29 4.50 42.26 -30.69
CA GLY A 29 4.83 43.62 -31.10
C GLY A 29 5.54 43.72 -32.45
N ILE A 30 5.38 42.72 -33.33
CA ILE A 30 5.93 42.79 -34.69
C ILE A 30 5.33 43.97 -35.44
N ASN A 31 6.21 44.82 -35.97
CA ASN A 31 5.87 45.80 -36.99
C ASN A 31 6.26 45.26 -38.37
N PRO A 32 5.30 44.86 -39.23
CA PRO A 32 5.59 44.31 -40.54
C PRO A 32 6.32 45.28 -41.49
N GLU A 33 6.33 46.58 -41.18
CA GLU A 33 6.99 47.61 -41.99
C GLU A 33 8.46 47.82 -41.61
N SER A 34 8.90 47.29 -40.46
CA SER A 34 10.28 47.39 -39.99
C SER A 34 10.92 46.00 -39.96
N LYS A 35 11.81 45.75 -40.93
CA LYS A 35 12.52 44.47 -41.05
C LYS A 35 13.43 44.21 -39.84
N ASP A 36 14.20 45.19 -39.42
CA ASP A 36 15.14 45.07 -38.30
C ASP A 36 14.40 44.77 -36.97
N GLN A 37 13.26 45.45 -36.74
CA GLN A 37 12.43 45.18 -35.57
C GLN A 37 11.83 43.77 -35.60
N SER A 38 11.42 43.30 -36.79
CA SER A 38 10.90 41.95 -36.96
C SER A 38 11.97 40.90 -36.67
N GLU A 39 13.19 41.08 -37.15
CA GLU A 39 14.31 40.15 -36.87
C GLU A 39 14.67 40.12 -35.38
N GLN A 40 14.73 41.27 -34.71
CA GLN A 40 14.99 41.32 -33.26
C GLN A 40 13.91 40.59 -32.46
N ILE A 41 12.63 40.75 -32.80
CA ILE A 41 11.52 40.06 -32.12
C ILE A 41 11.63 38.54 -32.28
N TRP A 42 12.03 38.06 -33.46
CA TRP A 42 12.27 36.64 -33.68
C TRP A 42 13.45 36.12 -32.86
N ASP A 43 14.54 36.89 -32.77
CA ASP A 43 15.69 36.55 -31.93
C ASP A 43 15.32 36.50 -30.44
N ASP A 44 14.53 37.45 -29.96
CA ASP A 44 14.02 37.48 -28.59
C ASP A 44 13.07 36.30 -28.32
N PHE A 45 12.20 35.96 -29.28
CA PHE A 45 11.28 34.83 -29.20
C PHE A 45 12.04 33.49 -29.15
N VAL A 46 13.05 33.31 -29.99
CA VAL A 46 13.91 32.12 -29.97
C VAL A 46 14.69 32.03 -28.66
N SER A 47 15.20 33.15 -28.16
CA SER A 47 15.90 33.21 -26.86
C SER A 47 14.96 32.88 -25.70
N MET A 48 13.70 33.31 -25.75
CA MET A 48 12.66 32.91 -24.79
C MET A 48 12.48 31.39 -24.79
N ILE A 49 12.47 30.74 -25.96
CA ILE A 49 12.35 29.28 -26.08
C ILE A 49 13.57 28.56 -25.51
N GLU A 50 14.77 29.04 -25.80
CA GLU A 50 16.04 28.43 -25.35
C GLU A 50 16.22 28.49 -23.83
N ASN A 51 15.65 29.51 -23.18
CA ASN A 51 15.71 29.69 -21.74
C ASN A 51 14.74 28.81 -20.95
N GLN A 52 13.97 27.95 -21.60
CA GLN A 52 13.03 27.02 -20.96
C GLN A 52 13.49 25.57 -21.02
N GLN A 53 13.06 24.77 -20.03
CA GLN A 53 13.29 23.33 -19.98
C GLN A 53 12.27 22.53 -20.82
N ILE A 54 11.69 23.14 -21.85
CA ILE A 54 10.78 22.49 -22.79
C ILE A 54 11.64 21.82 -23.87
N GLN A 55 11.25 20.62 -24.30
CA GLN A 55 12.00 19.85 -25.31
C GLN A 55 11.21 19.59 -26.58
N VAL A 56 9.90 19.80 -26.56
CA VAL A 56 9.02 19.61 -27.71
C VAL A 56 8.03 20.75 -27.74
N ILE A 57 7.89 21.38 -28.90
CA ILE A 57 6.94 22.47 -29.11
C ILE A 57 6.04 22.20 -30.32
N GLY A 58 4.79 22.66 -30.25
CA GLY A 58 3.94 22.87 -31.42
C GLY A 58 4.01 24.34 -31.82
N ALA A 59 4.53 24.62 -33.02
CA ALA A 59 4.59 25.97 -33.56
C ALA A 59 3.21 26.30 -34.14
N THR A 60 2.42 27.08 -33.39
CA THR A 60 1.00 27.30 -33.65
C THR A 60 0.75 28.62 -34.35
N ASP A 61 0.30 28.57 -35.61
CA ASP A 61 -0.14 29.77 -36.32
C ASP A 61 -1.56 29.60 -36.84
N TYR A 62 -2.31 30.70 -36.82
CA TYR A 62 -3.64 30.72 -37.40
C TYR A 62 -3.56 30.54 -38.93
N TYR A 63 -4.09 29.43 -39.43
CA TYR A 63 -4.16 29.09 -40.85
C TYR A 63 -2.83 29.23 -41.62
N SER A 64 -1.69 29.02 -40.96
CA SER A 64 -0.37 29.12 -41.58
C SER A 64 0.64 28.16 -40.94
N VAL A 65 1.78 28.00 -41.61
CA VAL A 65 2.98 27.29 -41.14
C VAL A 65 4.24 28.17 -41.25
N ASP A 66 4.06 29.48 -41.43
CA ASP A 66 5.17 30.41 -41.64
C ASP A 66 6.10 30.48 -40.42
N GLY A 67 5.55 30.48 -39.21
CA GLY A 67 6.35 30.48 -37.99
C GLY A 67 7.08 29.17 -37.76
N TYR A 68 6.48 28.04 -38.14
CA TYR A 68 7.16 26.75 -38.17
C TYR A 68 8.38 26.79 -39.11
N GLU A 69 8.19 27.25 -40.35
CA GLU A 69 9.27 27.39 -41.32
C GLU A 69 10.39 28.30 -40.80
N LYS A 70 10.03 29.42 -40.15
CA LYS A 70 11.00 30.34 -39.53
C LYS A 70 11.79 29.69 -38.40
N LEU A 71 11.14 28.93 -37.51
CA LEU A 71 11.81 28.20 -36.44
C LEU A 71 12.78 27.13 -36.98
N LEU A 72 12.45 26.48 -38.11
CA LEU A 72 13.37 25.57 -38.78
C LEU A 72 14.62 26.29 -39.31
N GLU A 73 14.50 27.52 -39.82
CA GLU A 73 15.66 28.34 -40.21
C GLU A 73 16.60 28.58 -39.02
N TYR A 74 16.05 28.96 -37.87
CA TYR A 74 16.83 29.14 -36.64
C TYR A 74 17.51 27.86 -36.17
N LYS A 75 16.79 26.74 -36.22
CA LYS A 75 17.34 25.42 -35.86
C LYS A 75 18.47 25.00 -36.80
N LYS A 76 18.36 25.28 -38.11
CA LYS A 76 19.43 25.05 -39.10
C LYS A 76 20.67 25.92 -38.81
N LYS A 77 20.50 27.11 -38.24
CA LYS A 77 21.59 28.01 -37.80
C LYS A 77 22.21 27.61 -36.45
N GLY A 78 21.79 26.48 -35.85
CA GLY A 78 22.34 25.97 -34.60
C GLY A 78 21.67 26.50 -33.32
N ARG A 79 20.60 27.29 -33.44
CA ARG A 79 19.76 27.71 -32.31
C ARG A 79 18.77 26.59 -31.91
N LEU A 80 18.07 26.75 -30.80
CA LEU A 80 17.04 25.82 -30.29
C LEU A 80 17.59 24.42 -29.94
N ALA A 81 18.81 24.32 -29.41
CA ALA A 81 19.46 23.05 -29.08
C ALA A 81 18.71 22.24 -27.99
N ASN A 82 17.97 22.92 -27.11
CA ASN A 82 17.09 22.31 -26.10
C ASN A 82 15.86 21.62 -26.72
N ILE A 83 15.39 22.11 -27.88
CA ILE A 83 14.19 21.62 -28.56
C ILE A 83 14.54 20.43 -29.46
N LYS A 84 14.09 19.25 -29.04
CA LYS A 84 14.28 17.99 -29.78
C LYS A 84 13.33 17.88 -30.97
N ALA A 85 12.07 18.29 -30.84
CA ALA A 85 11.10 18.33 -31.95
C ALA A 85 10.28 19.62 -31.98
N ILE A 86 9.93 20.05 -33.20
CA ILE A 86 9.02 21.16 -33.48
C ILE A 86 7.94 20.58 -34.39
N PHE A 87 6.69 20.60 -33.95
CA PHE A 87 5.56 20.18 -34.78
C PHE A 87 4.95 21.41 -35.46
N PRO A 88 4.71 21.39 -36.77
CA PRO A 88 3.83 22.37 -37.40
C PRO A 88 2.41 22.18 -36.85
N ASN A 89 1.88 23.20 -36.16
CA ASN A 89 0.52 23.20 -35.62
C ASN A 89 -0.28 24.30 -36.30
N ILE A 90 -1.33 23.94 -37.04
CA ILE A 90 -2.24 24.91 -37.64
C ILE A 90 -3.47 25.03 -36.76
N GLU A 91 -3.73 26.22 -36.26
CA GLU A 91 -5.00 26.54 -35.60
C GLU A 91 -5.99 27.11 -36.61
N ILE A 92 -7.20 26.54 -36.61
CA ILE A 92 -8.31 26.95 -37.47
C ILE A 92 -9.59 27.11 -36.65
N ARG A 93 -10.59 27.80 -37.22
CA ARG A 93 -11.93 27.92 -36.65
C ARG A 93 -12.91 27.06 -37.45
N LEU A 94 -13.56 26.13 -36.78
CA LEU A 94 -14.59 25.29 -37.39
C LEU A 94 -15.89 26.07 -37.61
N ASN A 95 -16.70 25.67 -38.59
CA ASN A 95 -18.07 26.14 -38.77
C ASN A 95 -19.03 25.52 -37.75
N ALA A 96 -18.68 25.63 -36.47
CA ALA A 96 -19.47 25.18 -35.34
C ALA A 96 -19.58 26.36 -34.38
N SER A 97 -20.70 27.08 -34.46
CA SER A 97 -20.97 28.20 -33.57
C SER A 97 -21.09 27.72 -32.13
N ILE A 98 -20.42 28.42 -31.25
CA ILE A 98 -20.54 28.38 -29.79
C ILE A 98 -21.38 29.60 -29.38
N GLU A 99 -21.72 29.72 -28.09
CA GLU A 99 -22.34 30.91 -27.51
C GLU A 99 -21.56 32.20 -27.87
N ASN A 100 -22.28 33.34 -27.94
CA ASN A 100 -21.72 34.67 -28.18
C ASN A 100 -20.95 34.85 -29.51
N ASN A 101 -21.45 34.27 -30.61
CA ASN A 101 -20.86 34.39 -31.96
C ASN A 101 -19.40 33.87 -32.08
N ARG A 102 -19.01 32.97 -31.18
CA ARG A 102 -17.68 32.34 -31.20
C ARG A 102 -17.71 31.04 -31.98
N PHE A 103 -16.56 30.62 -32.47
CA PHE A 103 -16.41 29.39 -33.25
C PHE A 103 -15.35 28.51 -32.61
N ALA A 104 -15.53 27.19 -32.69
CA ALA A 104 -14.63 26.25 -32.06
C ALA A 104 -13.22 26.30 -32.68
N ASN A 105 -12.20 26.56 -31.86
CA ASN A 105 -10.80 26.44 -32.28
C ASN A 105 -10.40 24.96 -32.38
N TYR A 106 -9.66 24.63 -33.43
CA TYR A 106 -9.24 23.27 -33.75
C TYR A 106 -7.82 23.27 -34.30
N HIS A 107 -7.02 22.33 -33.83
CA HIS A 107 -5.61 22.25 -34.13
C HIS A 107 -5.31 21.01 -34.97
N ILE A 108 -4.41 21.18 -35.92
CA ILE A 108 -3.89 20.11 -36.77
C ILE A 108 -2.37 20.15 -36.67
N LEU A 109 -1.81 19.17 -35.99
CA LEU A 109 -0.37 18.95 -35.94
C LEU A 109 0.01 18.00 -37.07
N PHE A 110 0.98 18.39 -37.91
CA PHE A 110 1.54 17.49 -38.91
C PHE A 110 2.85 16.85 -38.44
N SER A 111 3.18 15.70 -39.03
CA SER A 111 4.51 15.11 -38.89
C SER A 111 5.58 16.12 -39.31
N PRO A 112 6.67 16.32 -38.53
CA PRO A 112 7.76 17.22 -38.92
C PRO A 112 8.45 16.83 -40.24
N GLU A 113 8.27 15.59 -40.69
CA GLU A 113 8.75 15.09 -41.98
C GLU A 113 7.85 15.52 -43.16
N THR A 114 6.66 16.06 -42.88
CA THR A 114 5.77 16.62 -43.91
C THR A 114 6.33 17.94 -44.40
N SER A 115 6.54 18.08 -45.71
CA SER A 115 7.08 19.33 -46.27
C SER A 115 6.09 20.49 -46.11
N VAL A 116 6.63 21.67 -45.87
CA VAL A 116 5.86 22.92 -45.73
C VAL A 116 5.03 23.20 -47.00
N SER A 117 5.60 22.94 -48.19
CA SER A 117 4.88 23.08 -49.47
C SER A 117 3.67 22.16 -49.56
N LYS A 118 3.80 20.88 -49.14
CA LYS A 118 2.69 19.93 -49.15
C LYS A 118 1.57 20.40 -48.21
N ILE A 119 1.90 20.90 -47.02
CA ILE A 119 0.89 21.46 -46.10
C ILE A 119 0.17 22.66 -46.73
N ARG A 120 0.90 23.58 -47.37
CA ARG A 120 0.29 24.75 -48.04
C ARG A 120 -0.60 24.33 -49.21
N GLU A 121 -0.08 23.57 -50.16
CA GLU A 121 -0.73 23.26 -51.43
C GLU A 121 -1.78 22.15 -51.32
N SER A 122 -1.53 21.12 -50.51
CA SER A 122 -2.39 19.94 -50.41
C SER A 122 -3.34 19.97 -49.20
N PHE A 123 -3.12 20.85 -48.22
CA PHE A 123 -4.06 21.04 -47.11
C PHE A 123 -4.72 22.42 -47.17
N LEU A 124 -3.97 23.50 -46.88
CA LEU A 124 -4.54 24.84 -46.73
C LEU A 124 -5.32 25.27 -47.98
N GLN A 125 -4.68 25.28 -49.16
CA GLN A 125 -5.32 25.74 -50.40
C GLN A 125 -6.55 24.93 -50.82
N LYS A 126 -6.70 23.68 -50.34
CA LYS A 126 -7.86 22.82 -50.62
C LYS A 126 -9.03 23.06 -49.68
N LEU A 127 -8.84 23.79 -48.58
CA LEU A 127 -9.95 24.22 -47.73
C LEU A 127 -10.83 25.19 -48.50
N THR A 128 -12.15 25.05 -48.37
CA THR A 128 -13.10 25.97 -49.02
C THR A 128 -14.15 26.49 -48.06
N PHE A 129 -14.63 27.70 -48.32
CA PHE A 129 -15.75 28.31 -47.61
C PHE A 129 -16.77 28.84 -48.62
N LYS A 130 -18.06 28.59 -48.38
CA LYS A 130 -19.13 28.97 -49.32
C LYS A 130 -19.96 30.11 -48.73
N VAL A 131 -20.13 31.18 -49.51
CA VAL A 131 -21.03 32.31 -49.20
C VAL A 131 -21.98 32.51 -50.38
N GLY A 132 -23.27 32.27 -50.14
CA GLY A 132 -24.27 32.21 -51.23
C GLY A 132 -23.91 31.10 -52.22
N GLU A 133 -23.83 31.42 -53.51
CA GLU A 133 -23.44 30.48 -54.56
C GLU A 133 -21.92 30.38 -54.76
N LYS A 134 -21.16 31.35 -54.24
CA LYS A 134 -19.71 31.44 -54.48
C LYS A 134 -18.93 30.62 -53.45
N THR A 135 -17.94 29.89 -53.95
CA THR A 135 -16.98 29.13 -53.15
C THR A 135 -15.64 29.85 -53.16
N TYR A 136 -15.05 30.04 -51.99
CA TYR A 136 -13.75 30.66 -51.78
C TYR A 136 -12.78 29.59 -51.31
N SER A 137 -11.65 29.45 -51.98
CA SER A 137 -10.55 28.59 -51.52
C SER A 137 -9.67 29.37 -50.54
N PHE A 138 -8.89 28.67 -49.72
CA PHE A 138 -7.93 29.33 -48.83
C PHE A 138 -6.66 29.77 -49.60
N ILE A 139 -6.85 30.69 -50.55
CA ILE A 139 -5.81 31.35 -51.32
C ILE A 139 -5.95 32.86 -51.17
N GLU A 140 -4.84 33.60 -51.24
CA GLU A 140 -4.82 35.04 -50.94
C GLU A 140 -5.86 35.85 -51.74
N ASN A 141 -5.98 35.57 -53.05
CA ASN A 141 -6.94 36.27 -53.92
C ASN A 141 -8.39 36.04 -53.49
N ASP A 142 -8.77 34.79 -53.18
CA ASP A 142 -10.12 34.45 -52.75
C ASP A 142 -10.40 35.02 -51.35
N LEU A 143 -9.43 34.98 -50.45
CA LEU A 143 -9.54 35.56 -49.11
C LEU A 143 -9.70 37.08 -49.16
N CYS A 144 -8.95 37.78 -50.03
CA CYS A 144 -9.15 39.21 -50.24
C CYS A 144 -10.56 39.52 -50.78
N GLN A 145 -11.04 38.74 -51.76
CA GLN A 145 -12.39 38.90 -52.30
C GLN A 145 -13.48 38.63 -51.26
N LEU A 146 -13.29 37.62 -50.41
CA LEU A 146 -14.17 37.33 -49.29
C LEU A 146 -14.18 38.51 -48.31
N GLY A 147 -13.01 39.04 -47.96
CA GLY A 147 -12.88 40.20 -47.08
C GLY A 147 -13.55 41.46 -47.62
N THR A 148 -13.59 41.66 -48.94
CA THR A 148 -14.29 42.79 -49.57
C THR A 148 -15.80 42.78 -49.27
N LEU A 149 -16.42 41.61 -49.10
CA LEU A 149 -17.85 41.51 -48.78
C LEU A 149 -18.21 42.11 -47.42
N PHE A 150 -17.23 42.19 -46.52
CA PHE A 150 -17.41 42.64 -45.13
C PHE A 150 -16.65 43.95 -44.85
N SER A 151 -16.18 44.61 -45.90
CA SER A 151 -15.49 45.89 -45.84
C SER A 151 -16.47 47.03 -46.11
N GLU A 152 -16.65 47.94 -45.16
CA GLU A 152 -17.50 49.13 -45.34
C GLU A 152 -16.88 50.19 -46.27
N ASN A 153 -15.56 50.20 -46.44
CA ASN A 153 -14.83 51.14 -47.29
C ASN A 153 -14.28 50.47 -48.56
N LYS A 154 -14.25 51.20 -49.69
CA LYS A 154 -13.74 50.71 -50.98
C LYS A 154 -12.21 50.86 -51.13
N GLU A 155 -11.57 51.69 -50.31
CA GLU A 155 -10.11 51.90 -50.28
C GLU A 155 -9.48 51.15 -49.09
N ILE A 156 -9.47 49.82 -49.13
CA ILE A 156 -8.81 49.02 -48.11
C ILE A 156 -7.53 48.39 -48.67
N ASP A 157 -6.44 48.58 -47.92
CA ASP A 157 -5.17 47.88 -48.08
C ASP A 157 -5.41 46.35 -48.19
N ARG A 158 -4.81 45.73 -49.21
CA ARG A 158 -4.90 44.30 -49.49
C ARG A 158 -4.62 43.43 -48.25
N LYS A 159 -3.68 43.83 -47.37
CA LYS A 159 -3.39 43.10 -46.12
C LYS A 159 -4.59 43.06 -45.16
N LYS A 160 -5.33 44.17 -45.06
CA LYS A 160 -6.55 44.26 -44.22
C LYS A 160 -7.69 43.43 -44.84
N LEU A 161 -7.84 43.44 -46.16
CA LEU A 161 -8.81 42.58 -46.85
C LEU A 161 -8.50 41.10 -46.64
N TYR A 162 -7.23 40.70 -46.80
CA TYR A 162 -6.79 39.33 -46.50
C TYR A 162 -7.12 38.93 -45.07
N ARG A 163 -6.75 39.76 -44.08
CA ARG A 163 -7.05 39.49 -42.65
C ARG A 163 -8.55 39.33 -42.40
N SER A 164 -9.36 40.23 -42.94
CA SER A 164 -10.83 40.15 -42.85
C SER A 164 -11.36 38.85 -43.48
N GLY A 165 -10.87 38.49 -44.67
CA GLY A 165 -11.21 37.23 -45.33
C GLY A 165 -10.91 35.99 -44.49
N VAL A 166 -9.69 35.89 -43.95
CA VAL A 166 -9.30 34.77 -43.07
C VAL A 166 -10.17 34.74 -41.82
N GLU A 167 -10.52 35.89 -41.25
CA GLU A 167 -11.38 35.97 -40.06
C GLU A 167 -12.78 35.42 -40.30
N GLN A 168 -13.34 35.63 -41.50
CA GLN A 168 -14.65 35.11 -41.90
C GLN A 168 -14.62 33.64 -42.35
N PHE A 169 -13.46 33.11 -42.76
CA PHE A 169 -13.33 31.76 -43.29
C PHE A 169 -13.52 30.69 -42.20
N LYS A 170 -14.66 29.98 -42.19
CA LYS A 170 -14.94 28.88 -41.25
C LYS A 170 -14.83 27.53 -41.94
N VAL A 171 -14.10 26.60 -41.31
CA VAL A 171 -13.78 25.31 -41.89
C VAL A 171 -14.85 24.28 -41.55
N ASP A 172 -15.37 23.58 -42.55
CA ASP A 172 -16.17 22.39 -42.32
C ASP A 172 -15.26 21.21 -41.93
N ILE A 173 -15.59 20.54 -40.82
CA ILE A 173 -14.75 19.45 -40.30
C ILE A 173 -14.72 18.23 -41.24
N ASN A 174 -15.82 17.92 -41.92
CA ASN A 174 -15.85 16.74 -42.79
C ASN A 174 -15.01 16.97 -44.04
N GLN A 175 -15.07 18.17 -44.62
CA GLN A 175 -14.18 18.57 -45.71
C GLN A 175 -12.72 18.44 -45.28
N MET A 176 -12.37 19.08 -44.15
CA MET A 176 -11.00 19.08 -43.65
C MET A 176 -10.48 17.66 -43.43
N ILE A 177 -11.25 16.80 -42.76
CA ILE A 177 -10.87 15.41 -42.51
C ILE A 177 -10.79 14.60 -43.80
N GLY A 178 -11.63 14.90 -44.80
CA GLY A 178 -11.55 14.31 -46.13
C GLY A 178 -10.20 14.59 -46.80
N ILE A 179 -9.75 15.85 -46.76
CA ILE A 179 -8.44 16.29 -47.30
C ILE A 179 -7.30 15.60 -46.53
N LEU A 180 -7.34 15.63 -45.19
CA LEU A 180 -6.30 15.03 -44.35
C LEU A 180 -6.16 13.52 -44.58
N LYS A 181 -7.27 12.78 -44.70
CA LYS A 181 -7.24 11.34 -44.97
C LYS A 181 -6.76 10.99 -46.37
N ALA A 182 -6.99 11.86 -47.35
CA ALA A 182 -6.56 11.63 -48.73
C ALA A 182 -5.04 11.86 -48.89
N ASP A 183 -4.54 12.98 -48.38
CA ASP A 183 -3.17 13.44 -48.70
C ASP A 183 -2.16 13.26 -47.55
N PHE A 184 -2.61 13.05 -46.30
CA PHE A 184 -1.78 13.06 -45.09
C PHE A 184 -2.01 11.84 -44.18
N LYS A 185 -2.48 10.70 -44.73
CA LYS A 185 -2.77 9.51 -43.94
C LYS A 185 -1.55 9.07 -43.12
N GLY A 186 -1.67 9.13 -41.80
CA GLY A 186 -0.60 8.76 -40.86
C GLY A 186 0.34 9.91 -40.50
N ASP A 187 0.15 11.12 -41.07
CA ASP A 187 1.03 12.29 -40.90
C ASP A 187 0.31 13.48 -40.24
N PHE A 188 -0.88 13.30 -39.65
CA PHE A 188 -1.59 14.36 -38.92
C PHE A 188 -2.17 13.87 -37.59
N PHE A 189 -2.31 14.79 -36.64
CA PHE A 189 -2.86 14.58 -35.31
C PHE A 189 -3.74 15.78 -34.94
N THR A 190 -4.99 15.53 -34.54
CA THR A 190 -5.96 16.61 -34.29
C THR A 190 -6.19 16.86 -32.81
N ILE A 191 -6.30 18.14 -32.44
CA ILE A 191 -6.54 18.54 -31.05
C ILE A 191 -7.66 19.57 -31.01
N ALA A 192 -8.68 19.35 -30.18
CA ALA A 192 -9.69 20.37 -29.94
C ALA A 192 -9.30 21.25 -28.75
N ALA A 193 -9.50 22.57 -28.88
CA ALA A 193 -9.35 23.48 -27.76
C ALA A 193 -10.43 23.16 -26.71
N GLY A 194 -10.07 23.10 -25.44
CA GLY A 194 -10.95 22.78 -24.33
C GLY A 194 -11.14 23.95 -23.38
N ASP A 195 -11.08 25.19 -23.87
CA ASP A 195 -11.43 26.35 -23.08
C ASP A 195 -12.96 26.48 -22.89
N ASN A 196 -13.34 27.43 -22.03
CA ASN A 196 -14.71 27.71 -21.62
C ASN A 196 -15.41 28.76 -22.50
N ALA A 197 -14.76 29.30 -23.52
CA ALA A 197 -15.22 30.43 -24.30
C ALA A 197 -15.43 30.02 -25.77
N ASP A 198 -14.39 29.45 -26.38
CA ASP A 198 -14.26 29.05 -27.78
C ASP A 198 -13.88 27.56 -27.92
N GLY A 199 -13.94 26.79 -26.83
CA GLY A 199 -13.53 25.40 -26.75
C GLY A 199 -14.64 24.39 -26.42
N ILE A 200 -14.25 23.13 -26.44
CA ILE A 200 -15.12 21.95 -26.31
C ILE A 200 -15.75 21.81 -24.92
N ASN A 201 -15.23 22.50 -23.90
CA ASN A 201 -15.88 22.49 -22.58
C ASN A 201 -17.29 23.09 -22.67
N ASN A 202 -17.55 24.03 -23.58
CA ASN A 202 -18.91 24.54 -23.79
C ASN A 202 -19.86 23.47 -24.34
N PHE A 203 -19.35 22.43 -25.00
CA PHE A 203 -20.19 21.28 -25.38
C PHE A 203 -20.60 20.44 -24.17
N ILE A 204 -19.90 20.58 -23.04
CA ILE A 204 -20.07 19.79 -21.81
C ILE A 204 -20.78 20.60 -20.71
N LYS A 205 -20.60 21.94 -20.68
CA LYS A 205 -21.09 22.85 -19.63
C LYS A 205 -22.60 22.95 -19.50
N GLU A 206 -23.38 22.69 -20.54
CA GLU A 206 -24.85 22.85 -20.52
C GLU A 206 -25.59 21.93 -19.51
N ARG A 207 -24.91 21.22 -18.60
CA ARG A 207 -25.51 20.10 -17.84
C ARG A 207 -25.20 20.11 -16.35
N ASN A 208 -26.20 20.54 -15.60
CA ASN A 208 -26.39 20.27 -14.16
C ASN A 208 -26.94 18.86 -13.89
N THR A 209 -26.92 17.95 -14.86
CA THR A 209 -27.30 16.55 -14.68
C THR A 209 -26.07 15.66 -14.84
N ASN A 210 -26.04 14.53 -14.14
CA ASN A 210 -24.98 13.52 -14.19
C ASN A 210 -24.85 12.84 -15.58
N ASP A 211 -25.56 13.33 -16.60
CA ASP A 211 -25.69 12.70 -17.90
C ASP A 211 -25.26 13.64 -19.05
N ILE A 212 -23.98 13.54 -19.42
CA ILE A 212 -23.38 14.21 -20.59
C ILE A 212 -23.89 13.58 -21.90
N LEU A 213 -24.80 12.61 -21.83
CA LEU A 213 -25.26 11.79 -22.95
C LEU A 213 -26.68 12.12 -23.45
N SER A 214 -27.46 12.93 -22.74
CA SER A 214 -28.77 13.39 -23.22
C SER A 214 -28.65 14.21 -24.53
N PRO A 215 -29.16 13.73 -25.68
CA PRO A 215 -29.02 14.44 -26.95
C PRO A 215 -29.73 15.80 -26.91
N ASN A 216 -29.09 16.85 -27.42
CA ASN A 216 -29.69 18.18 -27.57
C ASN A 216 -29.50 18.74 -28.99
N GLN A 217 -30.06 19.92 -29.25
CA GLN A 217 -29.89 20.61 -30.52
C GLN A 217 -28.38 20.89 -30.74
N GLY A 218 -27.83 20.39 -31.85
CA GLY A 218 -26.40 20.48 -32.18
C GLY A 218 -25.52 19.31 -31.72
N TRP A 219 -26.06 18.31 -31.01
CA TRP A 219 -25.28 17.15 -30.53
C TRP A 219 -24.59 16.38 -31.66
N ALA A 220 -25.26 16.18 -32.81
CA ALA A 220 -24.68 15.49 -33.95
C ALA A 220 -23.41 16.17 -34.47
N THR A 221 -23.42 17.51 -34.57
CA THR A 221 -22.26 18.31 -35.00
C THR A 221 -21.12 18.21 -33.99
N ARG A 222 -21.42 18.36 -32.70
CA ARG A 222 -20.44 18.26 -31.60
C ARG A 222 -19.80 16.86 -31.55
N LEU A 223 -20.62 15.81 -31.69
CA LEU A 223 -20.15 14.44 -31.73
C LEU A 223 -19.25 14.17 -32.93
N ASN A 224 -19.59 14.74 -34.09
CA ASN A 224 -18.75 14.61 -35.29
C ASN A 224 -17.36 15.25 -35.09
N ILE A 225 -17.30 16.38 -34.38
CA ILE A 225 -16.03 17.01 -33.97
C ILE A 225 -15.23 16.05 -33.08
N LEU A 226 -15.85 15.59 -31.99
CA LEU A 226 -15.22 14.69 -31.02
C LEU A 226 -14.71 13.38 -31.63
N LYS A 227 -15.43 12.83 -32.61
CA LYS A 227 -15.07 11.60 -33.31
C LYS A 227 -13.77 11.72 -34.10
N TYR A 228 -13.48 12.91 -34.63
CA TYR A 228 -12.27 13.19 -35.40
C TYR A 228 -11.16 13.85 -34.61
N THR A 229 -11.40 14.18 -33.35
CA THR A 229 -10.40 14.69 -32.42
C THR A 229 -9.54 13.57 -31.87
N ASP A 230 -8.21 13.70 -31.90
CA ASP A 230 -7.29 12.75 -31.29
C ASP A 230 -6.97 13.09 -29.84
N ALA A 231 -6.90 14.38 -29.48
CA ALA A 231 -6.59 14.86 -28.13
C ALA A 231 -7.32 16.17 -27.78
N LEU A 232 -7.19 16.62 -26.52
CA LEU A 232 -7.77 17.87 -26.05
C LEU A 232 -6.71 18.80 -25.43
N PHE A 233 -6.83 20.11 -25.66
CA PHE A 233 -6.14 21.12 -24.86
C PHE A 233 -7.03 21.54 -23.69
N THR A 234 -6.84 20.96 -22.51
CA THR A 234 -7.71 21.25 -21.37
C THR A 234 -7.02 20.97 -20.04
N THR A 235 -7.30 21.82 -19.05
CA THR A 235 -6.95 21.60 -17.64
C THR A 235 -8.19 21.35 -16.78
N ASN A 236 -9.37 21.20 -17.40
CA ASN A 236 -10.62 20.96 -16.68
C ASN A 236 -10.67 19.51 -16.20
N LYS A 237 -10.60 19.29 -14.89
CA LYS A 237 -10.58 17.94 -14.30
C LYS A 237 -11.76 17.06 -14.71
N ARG A 238 -12.96 17.63 -14.83
CA ARG A 238 -14.16 16.87 -15.25
C ARG A 238 -14.02 16.45 -16.70
N THR A 239 -13.65 17.38 -17.60
CA THR A 239 -13.37 17.06 -19.01
C THR A 239 -12.31 15.97 -19.13
N ILE A 240 -11.20 16.10 -18.39
CA ILE A 240 -10.13 15.10 -18.35
C ILE A 240 -10.68 13.73 -17.94
N ASN A 241 -11.42 13.63 -16.84
CA ASN A 241 -11.99 12.38 -16.35
C ASN A 241 -12.93 11.70 -17.36
N ILE A 242 -13.69 12.48 -18.12
CA ILE A 242 -14.59 11.93 -19.14
C ILE A 242 -13.76 11.33 -20.28
N PHE A 243 -12.83 12.10 -20.83
CA PHE A 243 -12.12 11.72 -22.04
C PHE A 243 -10.97 10.73 -21.82
N ASN A 244 -10.43 10.64 -20.60
CA ASN A 244 -9.52 9.56 -20.20
C ASN A 244 -10.27 8.29 -19.76
N GLY A 245 -11.60 8.32 -19.71
CA GLY A 245 -12.45 7.17 -19.46
C GLY A 245 -12.65 6.81 -17.98
N LYS A 246 -12.23 7.66 -17.03
CA LYS A 246 -12.59 7.53 -15.61
C LYS A 246 -14.10 7.75 -15.39
N GLU A 247 -14.71 8.58 -16.23
CA GLU A 247 -16.15 8.83 -16.27
C GLU A 247 -16.67 8.51 -17.69
N GLN A 248 -17.71 7.68 -17.81
CA GLN A 248 -18.38 7.40 -19.10
C GLN A 248 -17.44 6.89 -20.23
N GLY A 249 -16.37 6.17 -19.87
CA GLY A 249 -15.35 5.73 -20.82
C GLY A 249 -15.86 4.87 -21.97
N ASP A 250 -16.89 4.04 -21.75
CA ASP A 250 -17.47 3.21 -22.82
C ASP A 250 -18.14 4.05 -23.90
N PHE A 251 -18.83 5.13 -23.52
CA PHE A 251 -19.41 6.07 -24.47
C PHE A 251 -18.34 6.75 -25.32
N ILE A 252 -17.26 7.22 -24.67
CA ILE A 252 -16.15 7.88 -25.38
C ILE A 252 -15.47 6.90 -26.35
N LYS A 253 -15.23 5.66 -25.92
CA LYS A 253 -14.67 4.62 -26.79
C LYS A 253 -15.57 4.36 -28.00
N GLU A 254 -16.87 4.20 -27.78
CA GLU A 254 -17.84 3.85 -28.83
C GLU A 254 -18.12 5.01 -29.80
N LYS A 255 -18.42 6.20 -29.27
CA LYS A 255 -18.93 7.32 -30.06
C LYS A 255 -17.85 8.30 -30.51
N CYS A 256 -16.76 8.42 -29.75
CA CYS A 256 -15.67 9.37 -30.04
C CYS A 256 -14.42 8.70 -30.61
N ASN A 257 -14.47 7.42 -30.99
CA ASN A 257 -13.34 6.68 -31.58
C ASN A 257 -12.12 6.61 -30.63
N GLY A 258 -12.38 6.19 -29.39
CA GLY A 258 -11.34 5.99 -28.36
C GLY A 258 -11.21 7.14 -27.37
N LEU A 259 -10.49 6.85 -26.28
CA LEU A 259 -10.11 7.83 -25.25
C LEU A 259 -9.20 8.91 -25.84
N LYS A 260 -9.19 10.10 -25.23
CA LYS A 260 -8.44 11.26 -25.72
C LYS A 260 -7.45 11.74 -24.67
N PRO A 261 -6.13 11.74 -24.94
CA PRO A 261 -5.18 12.40 -24.07
C PRO A 261 -5.50 13.90 -23.94
N CYS A 262 -5.27 14.42 -22.75
CA CYS A 262 -5.47 15.83 -22.45
C CYS A 262 -4.12 16.49 -22.17
N PHE A 263 -3.83 17.57 -22.87
CA PHE A 263 -2.60 18.33 -22.74
C PHE A 263 -2.88 19.69 -22.09
N GLU A 264 -2.05 20.06 -21.11
CA GLU A 264 -1.87 21.44 -20.68
C GLU A 264 -0.84 22.13 -21.59
N GLU A 265 -1.21 23.30 -22.10
CA GLU A 265 -0.41 24.12 -23.01
C GLU A 265 -0.10 25.50 -22.43
N SER A 266 0.74 26.29 -23.11
CA SER A 266 0.90 27.71 -22.78
C SER A 266 -0.11 28.65 -23.42
N ASP A 267 -0.52 28.41 -24.67
CA ASP A 267 -1.33 29.34 -25.50
C ASP A 267 -0.70 30.74 -25.49
N ALA A 268 0.62 30.76 -25.65
CA ALA A 268 1.44 31.93 -25.46
C ALA A 268 1.41 32.85 -26.70
N HIS A 269 0.80 34.02 -26.55
CA HIS A 269 0.68 35.05 -27.60
C HIS A 269 1.61 36.26 -27.45
N LYS A 270 2.33 36.36 -26.34
CA LYS A 270 3.20 37.50 -25.99
C LYS A 270 4.41 37.06 -25.20
N PHE A 271 5.42 37.93 -25.16
CA PHE A 271 6.52 37.82 -24.20
C PHE A 271 6.02 37.80 -22.76
N ASN A 272 6.73 37.09 -21.88
CA ASN A 272 6.41 36.94 -20.45
C ASN A 272 5.02 36.31 -20.15
N SER A 273 4.46 35.58 -21.11
CA SER A 273 3.18 34.87 -20.98
C SER A 273 3.31 33.56 -20.19
N ASN A 274 2.49 32.57 -20.52
CA ASN A 274 2.44 31.25 -19.87
C ASN A 274 3.51 30.28 -20.40
N PHE A 275 4.25 30.65 -21.46
CA PHE A 275 5.32 29.79 -21.97
C PHE A 275 6.38 29.55 -20.89
N GLY A 276 6.75 28.29 -20.67
CA GLY A 276 7.63 27.89 -19.58
C GLY A 276 6.98 27.89 -18.19
N LYS A 277 5.69 28.22 -18.08
CA LYS A 277 4.87 28.10 -16.85
C LYS A 277 3.81 27.01 -16.95
N ARG A 278 3.35 26.73 -18.17
CA ARG A 278 2.41 25.65 -18.50
C ARG A 278 3.02 24.75 -19.56
N TRP A 279 2.94 23.43 -19.34
CA TRP A 279 3.44 22.38 -20.22
C TRP A 279 2.82 21.05 -19.78
N THR A 280 2.95 20.02 -20.62
CA THR A 280 2.59 18.65 -20.27
C THR A 280 3.82 17.76 -20.19
N TRP A 281 3.89 16.90 -19.18
CA TRP A 281 4.87 15.81 -19.19
C TRP A 281 4.40 14.70 -20.10
N VAL A 282 5.22 14.36 -21.10
CA VAL A 282 4.93 13.29 -22.06
C VAL A 282 6.06 12.26 -22.05
N LYS A 283 5.71 10.98 -21.86
CA LYS A 283 6.61 9.83 -21.93
C LYS A 283 6.63 9.26 -23.34
N ALA A 284 7.40 9.90 -24.19
CA ALA A 284 7.58 9.47 -25.57
C ALA A 284 8.91 9.98 -26.14
N GLU A 285 9.37 9.34 -27.20
CA GLU A 285 10.34 9.94 -28.11
C GLU A 285 9.78 11.26 -28.65
N PRO A 286 10.61 12.32 -28.77
CA PRO A 286 10.19 13.59 -29.36
C PRO A 286 10.08 13.43 -30.89
N SER A 287 9.07 12.68 -31.32
CA SER A 287 8.78 12.33 -32.71
C SER A 287 7.27 12.27 -32.92
N PHE A 288 6.84 12.27 -34.18
CA PHE A 288 5.42 12.18 -34.51
C PHE A 288 4.81 10.85 -34.06
N ASP A 289 5.53 9.73 -34.24
CA ASP A 289 5.11 8.43 -33.70
C ASP A 289 5.00 8.43 -32.17
N GLY A 290 5.89 9.15 -31.49
CA GLY A 290 5.81 9.37 -30.05
C GLY A 290 4.54 10.12 -29.64
N LEU A 291 4.14 11.15 -30.38
CA LEU A 291 2.87 11.85 -30.20
C LEU A 291 1.69 10.89 -30.45
N LEU A 292 1.70 10.11 -31.53
CA LEU A 292 0.65 9.13 -31.81
C LEU A 292 0.47 8.10 -30.68
N GLN A 293 1.55 7.67 -30.02
CA GLN A 293 1.48 6.74 -28.88
C GLN A 293 0.66 7.27 -27.70
N THR A 294 0.60 8.60 -27.51
CA THR A 294 -0.20 9.23 -26.45
C THR A 294 -1.70 8.94 -26.58
N LYS A 295 -2.18 8.75 -27.81
CA LYS A 295 -3.59 8.42 -28.10
C LYS A 295 -3.97 7.03 -27.59
N PHE A 296 -3.04 6.08 -27.65
CA PHE A 296 -3.30 4.68 -27.29
C PHE A 296 -3.08 4.40 -25.80
N GLU A 297 -2.12 5.09 -25.17
CA GLU A 297 -1.71 4.84 -23.79
C GLU A 297 -1.66 6.14 -22.97
N SER A 298 -2.71 6.97 -23.04
CA SER A 298 -2.77 8.31 -22.43
C SER A 298 -2.30 8.31 -20.97
N GLU A 299 -2.93 7.50 -20.12
CA GLU A 299 -2.65 7.46 -18.68
C GLU A 299 -1.18 7.15 -18.35
N ARG A 300 -0.52 6.34 -19.17
CA ARG A 300 0.88 5.93 -18.94
C ARG A 300 1.89 6.90 -19.53
N ARG A 301 1.43 7.83 -20.38
CA ARG A 301 2.31 8.65 -21.22
C ARG A 301 2.06 10.14 -21.09
N VAL A 302 0.93 10.57 -20.56
CA VAL A 302 0.56 11.97 -20.46
C VAL A 302 0.20 12.24 -19.01
N VAL A 303 0.88 13.18 -18.38
CA VAL A 303 0.49 13.64 -17.05
C VAL A 303 -0.63 14.66 -17.19
N GLU A 304 -1.81 14.24 -16.76
CA GLU A 304 -3.04 15.05 -16.79
C GLU A 304 -3.23 15.87 -15.50
N GLU A 305 -2.29 15.78 -14.55
CA GLU A 305 -2.29 16.58 -13.33
C GLU A 305 -1.69 17.97 -13.58
N ARG A 306 -2.47 18.99 -13.22
CA ARG A 306 -2.06 20.39 -13.35
C ARG A 306 -0.93 20.71 -12.38
N PHE A 307 0.03 21.53 -12.81
CA PHE A 307 1.18 21.98 -12.01
C PHE A 307 2.12 20.86 -11.54
N CYS A 308 2.26 19.78 -12.31
CA CYS A 308 3.28 18.76 -12.06
C CYS A 308 4.69 19.30 -12.37
N LEU A 309 5.32 19.95 -11.38
CA LEU A 309 6.65 20.56 -11.54
C LEU A 309 7.78 19.52 -11.57
N HIS A 310 7.62 18.41 -10.86
CA HIS A 310 8.62 17.34 -10.75
C HIS A 310 8.51 16.35 -11.91
N ASN A 311 9.62 15.69 -12.24
CA ASN A 311 9.61 14.63 -13.24
C ASN A 311 8.74 13.46 -12.73
N PRO A 312 7.76 12.96 -13.51
CA PRO A 312 6.86 11.88 -13.07
C PRO A 312 7.56 10.51 -12.93
N SER A 313 8.83 10.40 -13.33
CA SER A 313 9.63 9.21 -13.06
C SER A 313 9.79 9.02 -11.55
N SER A 314 9.17 7.98 -11.00
CA SER A 314 9.29 7.59 -9.60
C SER A 314 10.62 6.92 -9.24
N ILE A 315 11.43 6.57 -10.25
CA ILE A 315 12.67 5.81 -10.05
C ILE A 315 13.83 6.78 -9.78
N GLU A 316 14.41 6.68 -8.59
CA GLU A 316 15.58 7.46 -8.22
C GLU A 316 16.78 7.13 -9.11
N SER A 317 17.60 8.15 -9.40
CA SER A 317 18.72 8.04 -10.35
C SER A 317 19.81 7.03 -9.95
N ASN A 318 19.89 6.66 -8.67
CA ASN A 318 20.76 5.63 -8.13
C ASN A 318 20.13 4.22 -8.16
N HIS A 319 18.87 4.04 -8.57
CA HIS A 319 18.16 2.76 -8.55
C HIS A 319 17.98 2.12 -9.93
N TYR A 320 18.58 2.67 -10.98
CA TYR A 320 18.57 2.05 -12.30
C TYR A 320 19.92 2.15 -13.00
N ILE A 321 20.16 1.18 -13.88
CA ILE A 321 21.33 1.14 -14.75
C ILE A 321 21.05 2.02 -15.97
N LYS A 322 21.89 3.03 -16.20
CA LYS A 322 21.80 3.93 -17.35
C LYS A 322 22.48 3.34 -18.58
N SER A 323 23.65 2.74 -18.41
CA SER A 323 24.36 2.14 -19.53
C SER A 323 25.38 1.09 -19.10
N ILE A 324 25.70 0.19 -20.02
CA ILE A 324 26.87 -0.68 -19.94
C ILE A 324 27.83 -0.36 -21.08
N GLU A 325 29.11 -0.24 -20.74
CA GLU A 325 30.21 -0.10 -21.68
C GLU A 325 31.02 -1.39 -21.67
N ILE A 326 31.13 -2.05 -22.83
CA ILE A 326 31.86 -3.30 -22.99
C ILE A 326 33.13 -3.00 -23.77
N LYS A 327 34.28 -3.10 -23.12
CA LYS A 327 35.60 -3.02 -23.75
C LYS A 327 35.98 -4.42 -24.21
N ASP A 328 35.61 -4.72 -25.45
CA ASP A 328 36.00 -5.94 -26.15
C ASP A 328 37.25 -5.69 -27.01
N PRO A 329 38.39 -6.33 -26.73
CA PRO A 329 39.59 -6.24 -27.57
C PRO A 329 39.37 -6.73 -29.01
N SER A 330 38.35 -7.56 -29.23
CA SER A 330 38.02 -8.13 -30.54
C SER A 330 36.96 -7.36 -31.33
N ASP A 331 36.47 -6.22 -30.81
CA ASP A 331 35.46 -5.33 -31.43
C ASP A 331 34.18 -6.04 -31.92
N ARG A 332 33.82 -7.18 -31.31
CA ARG A 332 32.62 -7.97 -31.64
C ARG A 332 31.37 -7.46 -30.92
N PHE A 333 31.52 -6.68 -29.85
CA PHE A 333 30.42 -6.10 -29.08
C PHE A 333 30.24 -4.61 -29.35
N GLN A 334 28.97 -4.17 -29.32
CA GLN A 334 28.66 -2.75 -29.26
C GLN A 334 29.31 -2.14 -28.01
N LYS A 335 30.13 -1.09 -28.21
CA LYS A 335 30.95 -0.48 -27.16
C LYS A 335 30.15 0.09 -26.00
N LYS A 336 28.94 0.62 -26.28
CA LYS A 336 28.06 1.22 -25.28
C LYS A 336 26.60 0.93 -25.60
N ILE A 337 25.88 0.40 -24.62
CA ILE A 337 24.44 0.15 -24.68
C ILE A 337 23.79 0.99 -23.58
N VAL A 338 22.75 1.74 -23.94
CA VAL A 338 22.02 2.64 -23.05
C VAL A 338 20.65 2.06 -22.78
N PHE A 339 20.15 2.25 -21.56
CA PHE A 339 18.90 1.68 -21.08
C PHE A 339 17.96 2.78 -20.59
N ASN A 340 16.65 2.57 -20.76
CA ASN A 340 15.65 3.42 -20.13
C ASN A 340 15.52 3.08 -18.63
N PRO A 341 15.10 4.01 -17.76
CA PRO A 341 14.95 3.73 -16.32
C PRO A 341 13.92 2.65 -15.98
N GLY A 342 12.98 2.37 -16.90
CA GLY A 342 11.91 1.39 -16.69
C GLY A 342 12.21 0.04 -17.32
N LEU A 343 11.17 -0.59 -17.87
CA LEU A 343 11.31 -1.87 -18.57
C LEU A 343 12.11 -1.71 -19.86
N ASN A 344 13.17 -2.50 -19.99
CA ASN A 344 13.97 -2.64 -21.20
C ASN A 344 13.75 -4.04 -21.78
N THR A 345 13.49 -4.15 -23.08
CA THR A 345 13.30 -5.44 -23.77
C THR A 345 14.39 -5.62 -24.83
N ILE A 346 15.17 -6.70 -24.72
CA ILE A 346 16.25 -7.03 -25.66
C ILE A 346 15.80 -8.14 -26.60
N ILE A 347 15.67 -7.84 -27.89
CA ILE A 347 15.17 -8.76 -28.92
C ILE A 347 16.30 -9.11 -29.89
N GLY A 348 16.41 -10.37 -30.31
CA GLY A 348 17.39 -10.80 -31.31
C GLY A 348 17.40 -12.32 -31.53
N GLY A 349 18.04 -12.77 -32.60
CA GLY A 349 18.13 -14.21 -32.96
C GLY A 349 18.93 -15.08 -31.99
N LYS A 350 18.92 -16.40 -32.18
CA LYS A 350 19.74 -17.33 -31.37
C LYS A 350 21.22 -16.96 -31.48
N SER A 351 21.97 -17.07 -30.39
CA SER A 351 23.40 -16.75 -30.31
C SER A 351 23.80 -15.28 -30.56
N SER A 352 22.85 -14.34 -30.54
CA SER A 352 23.13 -12.90 -30.70
C SER A 352 23.76 -12.22 -29.47
N GLY A 353 24.24 -12.97 -28.48
CA GLY A 353 24.88 -12.41 -27.28
C GLY A 353 23.96 -11.87 -26.17
N LYS A 354 22.63 -12.03 -26.26
CA LYS A 354 21.67 -11.52 -25.24
C LYS A 354 21.95 -12.02 -23.82
N SER A 355 22.08 -13.33 -23.64
CA SER A 355 22.33 -13.92 -22.32
C SER A 355 23.69 -13.51 -21.77
N LEU A 356 24.69 -13.34 -22.65
CA LEU A 356 26.02 -12.84 -22.27
C LEU A 356 25.96 -11.38 -21.82
N LEU A 357 25.20 -10.51 -22.51
CA LEU A 357 25.00 -9.13 -22.09
C LEU A 357 24.36 -9.04 -20.69
N LEU A 358 23.30 -9.82 -20.43
CA LEU A 358 22.64 -9.87 -19.12
C LEU A 358 23.57 -10.42 -18.04
N TYR A 359 24.38 -11.43 -18.36
CA TYR A 359 25.39 -11.95 -17.44
C TYR A 359 26.45 -10.89 -17.10
N GLN A 360 26.99 -10.18 -18.10
CA GLN A 360 27.97 -9.12 -17.91
C GLN A 360 27.45 -7.96 -17.05
N LEU A 361 26.18 -7.58 -17.24
CA LEU A 361 25.49 -6.62 -16.37
C LEU A 361 25.47 -7.11 -14.92
N ALA A 362 24.97 -8.33 -14.69
CA ALA A 362 24.88 -8.91 -13.36
C ALA A 362 26.26 -9.09 -12.70
N SER A 363 27.27 -9.54 -13.46
CA SER A 363 28.62 -9.78 -12.95
C SER A 363 29.38 -8.51 -12.60
N THR A 364 29.09 -7.41 -13.29
CA THR A 364 29.69 -6.10 -12.97
C THR A 364 29.03 -5.47 -11.75
N CYS A 365 27.75 -5.75 -11.50
CA CYS A 365 27.00 -5.15 -10.39
C CYS A 365 27.09 -5.94 -9.07
N LYS A 366 27.18 -7.28 -9.13
CA LYS A 366 27.25 -8.15 -7.95
C LYS A 366 28.66 -8.49 -7.53
N SER A 367 28.83 -8.80 -6.24
CA SER A 367 30.02 -9.50 -5.75
C SER A 367 30.03 -10.98 -6.18
N ASP A 368 31.22 -11.53 -6.42
CA ASP A 368 31.44 -12.93 -6.87
C ASP A 368 30.80 -13.98 -5.95
N SER A 369 30.62 -13.67 -4.66
CA SER A 369 29.98 -14.56 -3.67
C SER A 369 28.46 -14.73 -3.87
N GLN A 370 27.80 -13.79 -4.57
CA GLN A 370 26.37 -13.87 -4.88
C GLN A 370 26.10 -14.52 -6.25
N LEU A 371 27.01 -14.37 -7.21
CA LEU A 371 26.93 -15.04 -8.51
C LEU A 371 27.18 -16.54 -8.40
N SER A 372 28.10 -16.95 -7.53
CA SER A 372 28.41 -18.37 -7.27
C SER A 372 27.24 -19.17 -6.69
N LYS A 373 26.36 -18.55 -5.90
CA LYS A 373 25.11 -19.19 -5.43
C LYS A 373 24.13 -19.47 -6.58
N ILE A 374 24.09 -18.60 -7.58
CA ILE A 374 23.25 -18.75 -8.78
C ILE A 374 23.90 -19.74 -9.75
N GLU A 375 25.23 -19.78 -9.83
CA GLU A 375 25.99 -20.68 -10.72
C GLU A 375 26.00 -22.15 -10.25
N ASN A 376 26.09 -22.42 -8.93
CA ASN A 376 26.11 -23.79 -8.40
C ASN A 376 24.80 -24.56 -8.62
N ASP A 377 23.68 -23.84 -8.70
CA ASP A 377 22.38 -24.44 -9.02
C ASP A 377 22.21 -24.66 -10.53
N MET A 378 23.14 -24.23 -11.41
CA MET A 378 22.91 -24.20 -12.86
C MET A 378 23.73 -25.18 -13.70
N VAL A 379 23.04 -26.09 -14.36
CA VAL A 379 23.51 -26.75 -15.59
C VAL A 379 23.35 -25.77 -16.77
N THR A 380 24.27 -24.80 -16.97
CA THR A 380 24.36 -23.97 -18.19
C THR A 380 25.75 -23.33 -18.36
N PRO A 381 26.18 -22.94 -19.59
CA PRO A 381 27.58 -22.85 -20.04
C PRO A 381 28.31 -21.56 -19.63
N PHE A 382 28.19 -21.14 -18.36
CA PHE A 382 28.83 -19.91 -17.86
C PHE A 382 30.35 -20.01 -17.70
N GLU A 383 30.90 -21.23 -17.54
CA GLU A 383 32.35 -21.46 -17.54
C GLU A 383 33.05 -20.90 -18.78
N ASN A 384 32.37 -20.93 -19.94
CA ASN A 384 32.92 -20.41 -21.18
C ASN A 384 32.85 -18.87 -21.27
N TYR A 385 31.96 -18.22 -20.53
CA TYR A 385 31.85 -16.75 -20.55
C TYR A 385 32.92 -16.07 -19.69
N ARG A 386 33.33 -16.66 -18.56
CA ARG A 386 34.48 -16.15 -17.76
C ARG A 386 35.78 -16.13 -18.56
N LYS A 387 35.96 -17.07 -19.50
CA LYS A 387 37.15 -17.14 -20.38
C LYS A 387 37.26 -15.96 -21.36
N LEU A 388 36.20 -15.17 -21.56
CA LEU A 388 36.18 -14.10 -22.56
C LEU A 388 36.92 -12.82 -22.13
N ASN A 389 37.36 -12.68 -20.86
CA ASN A 389 38.13 -11.53 -20.35
C ASN A 389 37.59 -10.15 -20.80
N LEU A 390 36.27 -10.01 -20.92
CA LEU A 390 35.63 -8.76 -21.30
C LEU A 390 35.70 -7.78 -20.12
N LYS A 391 36.21 -6.57 -20.36
CA LYS A 391 36.20 -5.51 -19.35
C LYS A 391 34.93 -4.69 -19.50
N THR A 392 34.12 -4.65 -18.46
CA THR A 392 32.81 -3.99 -18.46
C THR A 392 32.77 -2.85 -17.46
N ARG A 393 32.02 -1.81 -17.81
CA ARG A 393 31.75 -0.66 -16.95
C ARG A 393 30.26 -0.39 -16.95
N VAL A 394 29.64 -0.38 -15.78
CA VAL A 394 28.21 -0.08 -15.63
C VAL A 394 28.06 1.30 -15.01
N ILE A 395 27.22 2.13 -15.63
CA ILE A 395 26.93 3.51 -15.20
C ILE A 395 25.47 3.57 -14.74
N LEU A 396 25.23 4.11 -13.55
CA LEU A 396 23.89 4.34 -13.00
C LEU A 396 23.27 5.64 -13.54
N GLY A 397 21.98 5.82 -13.29
CA GLY A 397 21.23 7.05 -13.67
C GLY A 397 21.84 8.36 -13.16
N ASN A 398 22.50 8.34 -12.00
CA ASN A 398 23.21 9.47 -11.42
C ASN A 398 24.60 9.74 -12.05
N ASN A 399 24.93 9.05 -13.15
CA ASN A 399 26.21 9.07 -13.85
C ASN A 399 27.41 8.59 -13.02
N LYS A 400 27.19 7.90 -11.89
CA LYS A 400 28.25 7.22 -11.17
C LYS A 400 28.45 5.82 -11.72
N GLU A 401 29.70 5.38 -11.71
CA GLU A 401 30.03 3.99 -11.98
C GLU A 401 29.57 3.12 -10.80
N VAL A 402 29.04 1.95 -11.12
CA VAL A 402 28.64 0.95 -10.13
C VAL A 402 29.86 0.50 -9.34
N ASP A 403 29.75 0.50 -8.01
CA ASP A 403 30.65 -0.24 -7.13
C ASP A 403 30.18 -1.70 -7.01
N ASN A 404 31.03 -2.59 -6.49
CA ASN A 404 30.76 -4.04 -6.43
C ASN A 404 29.56 -4.45 -5.52
N ASN A 405 28.66 -3.53 -5.16
CA ASN A 405 27.53 -3.71 -4.24
C ASN A 405 26.19 -3.16 -4.79
N PHE A 406 26.07 -2.88 -6.09
CA PHE A 406 24.78 -2.49 -6.66
C PHE A 406 23.84 -3.70 -6.72
N ASN A 407 22.77 -3.67 -5.92
CA ASN A 407 21.82 -4.78 -5.82
C ASN A 407 21.03 -4.95 -7.12
N VAL A 408 21.26 -6.07 -7.82
CA VAL A 408 20.56 -6.42 -9.06
C VAL A 408 19.98 -7.81 -8.91
N ASP A 409 18.70 -8.01 -9.18
CA ASP A 409 18.17 -9.37 -9.29
C ASP A 409 18.43 -9.93 -10.69
N TYR A 410 19.15 -11.06 -10.75
CA TYR A 410 19.51 -11.71 -11.99
C TYR A 410 18.89 -13.12 -12.02
N TYR A 411 18.04 -13.33 -13.02
CA TYR A 411 17.39 -14.61 -13.28
C TYR A 411 17.93 -15.18 -14.60
N PRO A 412 18.78 -16.21 -14.56
CA PRO A 412 19.32 -16.78 -15.78
C PRO A 412 18.28 -17.57 -16.57
N GLN A 413 18.68 -17.99 -17.77
CA GLN A 413 17.79 -18.72 -18.68
C GLN A 413 17.25 -20.00 -18.03
N LEU A 414 15.94 -20.24 -18.17
CA LEU A 414 15.20 -21.37 -17.57
C LEU A 414 15.14 -21.39 -16.03
N TYR A 415 15.67 -20.38 -15.33
CA TYR A 415 15.64 -20.33 -13.86
C TYR A 415 14.21 -20.41 -13.33
N ILE A 416 13.34 -19.48 -13.77
CA ILE A 416 11.94 -19.42 -13.33
C ILE A 416 11.21 -20.73 -13.66
N ASN A 417 11.43 -21.27 -14.86
CA ASN A 417 10.82 -22.55 -15.25
C ASN A 417 11.16 -23.66 -14.27
N ARG A 418 12.45 -23.81 -13.92
CA ARG A 418 12.90 -24.87 -13.01
C ARG A 418 12.33 -24.72 -11.60
N ILE A 419 12.40 -23.52 -11.03
CA ILE A 419 11.87 -23.32 -9.67
C ILE A 419 10.34 -23.42 -9.64
N SER A 420 9.67 -23.24 -10.79
CA SER A 420 8.22 -23.40 -10.93
C SER A 420 7.75 -24.84 -11.16
N GLU A 421 8.67 -25.79 -11.41
CA GLU A 421 8.32 -27.22 -11.57
C GLU A 421 7.75 -27.82 -10.29
N ASP A 422 8.20 -27.34 -9.11
CA ASP A 422 7.65 -27.71 -7.81
C ASP A 422 7.20 -26.45 -7.07
N PHE A 423 5.89 -26.33 -6.83
CA PHE A 423 5.33 -25.22 -6.06
C PHE A 423 5.92 -25.13 -4.65
N LYS A 424 6.35 -26.24 -4.05
CA LYS A 424 6.97 -26.26 -2.71
C LYS A 424 8.45 -25.86 -2.71
N ASN A 425 9.02 -25.51 -3.87
CA ASN A 425 10.41 -25.08 -3.95
C ASN A 425 10.64 -23.86 -3.04
N PRO A 426 11.57 -23.93 -2.05
CA PRO A 426 11.81 -22.83 -1.12
C PRO A 426 12.23 -21.52 -1.80
N GLN A 427 12.94 -21.59 -2.93
CA GLN A 427 13.36 -20.40 -3.68
C GLN A 427 12.16 -19.73 -4.37
N LEU A 428 11.20 -20.51 -4.88
CA LEU A 428 9.96 -19.99 -5.44
C LEU A 428 9.09 -19.35 -4.35
N GLN A 429 8.93 -20.03 -3.21
CA GLN A 429 8.16 -19.52 -2.08
C GLN A 429 8.77 -18.21 -1.55
N ASP A 430 10.09 -18.12 -1.40
CA ASP A 430 10.77 -16.88 -0.99
C ASP A 430 10.56 -15.73 -1.99
N LEU A 431 10.59 -16.00 -3.31
CA LEU A 431 10.31 -14.99 -4.35
C LEU A 431 8.86 -14.51 -4.32
N ILE A 432 7.91 -15.43 -4.12
CA ILE A 432 6.49 -15.12 -3.96
C ILE A 432 6.28 -14.28 -2.71
N ASP A 433 6.82 -14.73 -1.58
CA ASP A 433 6.70 -14.03 -0.29
C ASP A 433 7.23 -12.60 -0.40
N LYS A 434 8.44 -12.41 -0.94
CA LYS A 434 9.02 -11.08 -1.20
C LYS A 434 8.13 -10.20 -2.08
N SER A 435 7.59 -10.75 -3.17
CA SER A 435 6.74 -10.01 -4.12
C SER A 435 5.40 -9.59 -3.51
N ILE A 436 4.86 -10.39 -2.58
CA ILE A 436 3.58 -10.12 -1.90
C ILE A 436 3.81 -9.23 -0.66
N THR A 437 5.01 -9.21 -0.07
CA THR A 437 5.28 -8.38 1.12
C THR A 437 5.10 -6.88 0.84
N ASP A 438 5.35 -6.44 -0.39
CA ASP A 438 5.21 -5.05 -0.83
C ASP A 438 3.75 -4.57 -1.01
N THR A 439 2.75 -5.47 -0.99
CA THR A 439 1.35 -5.11 -1.29
C THR A 439 0.54 -4.64 -0.07
N GLY A 440 1.18 -4.30 1.04
CA GLY A 440 0.56 -3.73 2.26
C GLY A 440 -0.36 -4.66 3.07
N VAL A 441 -0.94 -5.69 2.44
CA VAL A 441 -1.87 -6.67 3.07
C VAL A 441 -1.13 -7.81 3.77
N TYR A 442 0.04 -8.21 3.26
CA TYR A 442 0.79 -9.36 3.74
C TYR A 442 1.33 -9.27 5.18
N PRO A 443 1.78 -8.10 5.67
CA PRO A 443 2.16 -7.95 7.09
C PRO A 443 1.02 -8.34 8.04
N HIS A 444 -0.22 -8.10 7.65
CA HIS A 444 -1.39 -8.50 8.42
C HIS A 444 -1.61 -10.02 8.39
N ILE A 445 -1.45 -10.66 7.23
CA ILE A 445 -1.55 -12.12 7.08
C ILE A 445 -0.47 -12.83 7.89
N LYS A 446 0.79 -12.40 7.77
CA LYS A 446 1.91 -12.96 8.53
C LYS A 446 1.71 -12.79 10.04
N LYS A 447 1.21 -11.64 10.48
CA LYS A 447 0.86 -11.40 11.89
C LYS A 447 -0.27 -12.33 12.36
N VAL A 448 -1.25 -12.64 11.51
CA VAL A 448 -2.30 -13.61 11.82
C VAL A 448 -1.73 -15.03 11.94
N GLU A 449 -0.81 -15.44 11.06
CA GLU A 449 -0.16 -16.75 11.14
C GLU A 449 0.78 -16.87 12.35
N GLU A 450 1.57 -15.84 12.64
CA GLU A 450 2.41 -15.76 13.84
C GLU A 450 1.55 -15.83 15.11
N ASN A 451 0.43 -15.09 15.14
CA ASN A 451 -0.53 -15.17 16.25
C ASN A 451 -1.12 -16.58 16.37
N LYS A 452 -1.55 -17.20 15.26
CA LYS A 452 -2.07 -18.58 15.26
C LYS A 452 -1.03 -19.58 15.79
N SER A 453 0.23 -19.44 15.38
CA SER A 453 1.35 -20.25 15.87
C SER A 453 1.59 -20.05 17.36
N ASN A 454 1.61 -18.79 17.83
CA ASN A 454 1.78 -18.44 19.23
C ASN A 454 0.63 -18.94 20.11
N TYR A 455 -0.63 -18.80 19.67
CA TYR A 455 -1.79 -19.35 20.39
C TYR A 455 -1.75 -20.88 20.42
N SER A 456 -1.39 -21.53 19.30
CA SER A 456 -1.25 -22.99 19.26
C SER A 456 -0.15 -23.48 20.20
N LYS A 457 0.98 -22.76 20.25
CA LYS A 457 2.09 -23.04 21.17
C LYS A 457 1.66 -22.84 22.63
N ASN A 458 1.02 -21.72 22.96
CA ASN A 458 0.52 -21.46 24.32
C ASN A 458 -0.52 -22.49 24.77
N CYS A 459 -1.41 -22.93 23.89
CA CYS A 459 -2.34 -24.02 24.19
C CYS A 459 -1.59 -25.32 24.49
N LYS A 460 -0.59 -25.67 23.68
CA LYS A 460 0.26 -26.85 23.94
C LYS A 460 1.02 -26.72 25.25
N ASP A 461 1.59 -25.55 25.53
CA ASP A 461 2.35 -25.30 26.77
C ASP A 461 1.44 -25.38 28.01
N ASN A 462 0.21 -24.86 27.94
CA ASN A 462 -0.78 -24.98 29.01
C ASN A 462 -1.28 -26.42 29.20
N ILE A 463 -1.49 -27.17 28.11
CA ILE A 463 -1.83 -28.60 28.18
C ILE A 463 -0.66 -29.39 28.80
N ASN A 464 0.57 -29.07 28.41
CA ASN A 464 1.77 -29.68 28.99
C ASN A 464 1.92 -29.33 30.47
N LEU A 465 1.66 -28.09 30.88
CA LEU A 465 1.65 -27.68 32.28
C LEU A 465 0.60 -28.46 33.08
N PHE A 466 -0.61 -28.61 32.53
CA PHE A 466 -1.66 -29.41 33.16
C PHE A 466 -1.26 -30.88 33.30
N ASN A 467 -0.66 -31.46 32.26
CA ASN A 467 -0.15 -32.84 32.30
C ASN A 467 1.01 -33.00 33.28
N ASN A 468 1.92 -32.03 33.36
CA ASN A 468 3.02 -32.04 34.33
C ASN A 468 2.49 -31.96 35.76
N LEU A 469 1.49 -31.10 36.01
CA LEU A 469 0.84 -31.05 37.32
C LEU A 469 0.16 -32.37 37.68
N LEU A 470 -0.40 -33.10 36.70
CA LEU A 470 -0.95 -34.45 36.93
C LEU A 470 0.15 -35.48 37.25
N VAL A 471 1.31 -35.39 36.60
CA VAL A 471 2.46 -36.28 36.85
C VAL A 471 3.13 -35.96 38.18
N ASP A 472 3.31 -34.68 38.52
CA ASP A 472 3.84 -34.25 39.82
C ASP A 472 2.91 -34.66 40.96
N ASN A 473 1.58 -34.63 40.73
CA ASN A 473 0.63 -35.16 41.70
C ASN A 473 0.83 -36.66 41.94
N LYS A 474 1.05 -37.44 40.86
CA LYS A 474 1.39 -38.87 40.96
C LYS A 474 2.75 -39.12 41.62
N ARG A 475 3.76 -38.29 41.35
CA ARG A 475 5.08 -38.44 41.96
C ARG A 475 5.05 -38.09 43.43
N ILE A 476 4.27 -37.08 43.82
CA ILE A 476 4.01 -36.75 45.23
C ILE A 476 3.22 -37.89 45.90
N GLU A 477 2.29 -38.56 45.20
CA GLU A 477 1.62 -39.79 45.68
C GLU A 477 2.62 -40.94 45.91
N GLU A 478 3.63 -41.10 45.05
CA GLU A 478 4.69 -42.12 45.18
C GLU A 478 5.71 -41.78 46.28
N GLU A 479 6.17 -40.51 46.38
CA GLU A 479 7.09 -40.01 47.41
C GLU A 479 6.46 -40.06 48.82
N ILE A 480 5.14 -39.93 48.93
CA ILE A 480 4.37 -40.14 50.18
C ILE A 480 4.36 -41.63 50.60
N GLY A 481 4.68 -42.55 49.69
CA GLY A 481 4.81 -43.99 49.95
C GLY A 481 6.04 -44.39 50.78
N GLU A 482 7.10 -43.57 50.80
CA GLU A 482 8.44 -44.01 51.26
C GLU A 482 8.95 -43.38 52.58
N ILE A 483 8.16 -42.60 53.32
CA ILE A 483 8.64 -41.90 54.54
C ILE A 483 8.32 -42.69 55.85
N GLY A 484 9.35 -43.26 56.51
CA GLY A 484 9.32 -43.92 57.85
C GLY A 484 9.39 -42.93 59.05
N GLU A 485 9.44 -43.28 60.35
CA GLU A 485 9.07 -44.44 61.19
C GLU A 485 8.20 -43.88 62.36
N LEU A 486 7.06 -44.52 62.68
CA LEU A 486 6.08 -44.09 63.70
C LEU A 486 6.51 -44.36 65.15
N GLU A 487 7.47 -45.27 65.36
CA GLU A 487 7.76 -45.88 66.66
C GLU A 487 8.39 -44.92 67.68
N ASP A 488 9.11 -43.90 67.23
CA ASP A 488 9.81 -42.96 68.12
C ASP A 488 8.88 -41.90 68.74
N ILE A 489 7.77 -41.56 68.06
CA ILE A 489 6.77 -40.63 68.59
C ILE A 489 5.89 -41.32 69.65
N GLU A 490 5.60 -42.62 69.48
CA GLU A 490 4.81 -43.40 70.43
C GLU A 490 5.54 -43.67 71.74
N LYS A 491 6.86 -43.96 71.69
CA LYS A 491 7.70 -44.11 72.89
C LYS A 491 7.76 -42.83 73.74
N ASN A 492 7.71 -41.65 73.12
CA ASN A 492 7.72 -40.38 73.84
C ASN A 492 6.39 -40.07 74.54
N ILE A 493 5.26 -40.45 73.93
CA ILE A 493 3.93 -40.31 74.54
C ILE A 493 3.81 -41.23 75.77
N GLU A 494 4.24 -42.49 75.69
CA GLU A 494 4.21 -43.42 76.84
C GLU A 494 5.06 -42.92 78.03
N LYS A 495 6.18 -42.26 77.75
CA LYS A 495 7.07 -41.70 78.78
C LYS A 495 6.41 -40.55 79.55
N ILE A 496 5.65 -39.70 78.85
CA ILE A 496 4.90 -38.59 79.46
C ILE A 496 3.70 -39.11 80.26
N GLU A 497 3.02 -40.16 79.79
CA GLU A 497 1.91 -40.79 80.53
C GLU A 497 2.36 -41.52 81.81
N LYS A 498 3.57 -42.08 81.80
CA LYS A 498 4.17 -42.63 83.02
C LYS A 498 4.43 -41.54 84.06
N ASN A 499 5.05 -40.43 83.65
CA ASN A 499 5.31 -39.29 84.54
C ASN A 499 4.01 -38.68 85.11
N TYR A 500 2.94 -38.63 84.32
CA TYR A 500 1.64 -38.11 84.76
C TYR A 500 0.97 -39.01 85.82
N ARG A 501 1.06 -40.33 85.67
CA ARG A 501 0.51 -41.31 86.64
C ARG A 501 1.25 -41.32 87.97
N ASP A 502 2.57 -41.15 87.94
CA ASP A 502 3.39 -41.06 89.15
C ASP A 502 3.07 -39.79 89.95
N LEU A 503 2.81 -38.66 89.27
CA LEU A 503 2.43 -37.39 89.91
C LEU A 503 1.06 -37.45 90.63
N ILE A 504 0.11 -38.25 90.12
CA ILE A 504 -1.23 -38.39 90.71
C ILE A 504 -1.20 -39.25 91.99
N LYS A 505 -0.32 -40.25 92.06
CA LYS A 505 -0.16 -41.09 93.27
C LYS A 505 0.37 -40.32 94.48
N GLU A 506 1.08 -39.21 94.27
CA GLU A 506 1.56 -38.33 95.35
C GLU A 506 0.47 -37.40 95.92
N LEU A 507 -0.69 -37.30 95.26
CA LEU A 507 -1.77 -36.38 95.64
C LEU A 507 -2.91 -37.16 96.32
N ASN A 508 -2.93 -37.14 97.66
CA ASN A 508 -3.98 -37.75 98.52
C ASN A 508 -5.38 -37.15 98.26
N ILE A 509 -6.09 -37.63 97.23
CA ILE A 509 -7.47 -37.26 96.89
C ILE A 509 -8.40 -38.45 97.19
N SER A 510 -9.65 -38.18 97.61
CA SER A 510 -10.64 -39.24 97.91
C SER A 510 -11.01 -40.04 96.65
N SER A 511 -11.24 -41.36 96.80
CA SER A 511 -11.45 -42.29 95.68
C SER A 511 -12.69 -42.02 94.81
N GLU A 512 -13.69 -41.31 95.36
CA GLU A 512 -14.94 -40.99 94.65
C GLU A 512 -14.83 -39.67 93.86
N GLU A 513 -14.18 -38.64 94.41
CA GLU A 513 -13.93 -37.38 93.70
C GLU A 513 -12.95 -37.57 92.53
N HIS A 514 -11.98 -38.47 92.68
CA HIS A 514 -11.03 -38.79 91.61
C HIS A 514 -11.70 -39.47 90.41
N LYS A 515 -12.65 -40.38 90.66
CA LYS A 515 -13.41 -41.08 89.61
C LYS A 515 -14.29 -40.12 88.81
N ILE A 516 -14.93 -39.16 89.48
CA ILE A 516 -15.74 -38.12 88.83
C ILE A 516 -14.86 -37.17 88.01
N TYR A 517 -13.67 -36.83 88.51
CA TYR A 517 -12.70 -36.01 87.78
C TYR A 517 -12.12 -36.72 86.55
N GLU A 518 -11.80 -38.02 86.64
CA GLU A 518 -11.35 -38.82 85.50
C GLU A 518 -12.45 -38.94 84.43
N MET A 519 -13.67 -39.32 84.82
CA MET A 519 -14.78 -39.50 83.86
C MET A 519 -15.13 -38.21 83.10
N ASN A 520 -15.24 -37.07 83.80
CA ASN A 520 -15.56 -35.80 83.14
C ASN A 520 -14.38 -35.27 82.31
N ASN A 521 -13.12 -35.56 82.67
CA ASN A 521 -11.97 -35.19 81.84
C ASN A 521 -11.89 -36.07 80.58
N GLU A 522 -12.13 -37.37 80.68
CA GLU A 522 -12.19 -38.25 79.50
C GLU A 522 -13.30 -37.82 78.54
N GLU A 523 -14.45 -37.40 79.06
CA GLU A 523 -15.54 -36.84 78.27
C GLU A 523 -15.16 -35.50 77.63
N LEU A 524 -14.50 -34.61 78.39
CA LEU A 524 -14.01 -33.33 77.88
C LEU A 524 -12.96 -33.49 76.77
N ASP A 525 -12.04 -34.44 76.92
CA ASP A 525 -11.00 -34.73 75.92
C ASP A 525 -11.62 -35.30 74.63
N LYS A 526 -12.63 -36.18 74.76
CA LYS A 526 -13.40 -36.67 73.60
C LYS A 526 -14.13 -35.53 72.87
N LEU A 527 -14.82 -34.66 73.59
CA LEU A 527 -15.57 -33.53 73.01
C LEU A 527 -14.63 -32.52 72.33
N LYS A 528 -13.50 -32.17 72.95
CA LYS A 528 -12.48 -31.28 72.36
C LYS A 528 -11.86 -31.88 71.11
N LYS A 529 -11.59 -33.19 71.09
CA LYS A 529 -11.07 -33.89 69.90
C LYS A 529 -12.06 -33.82 68.74
N GLN A 530 -13.35 -34.03 69.01
CA GLN A 530 -14.41 -33.89 68.01
C GLN A 530 -14.54 -32.45 67.50
N GLN A 531 -14.48 -31.45 68.39
CA GLN A 531 -14.53 -30.04 68.00
C GLN A 531 -13.35 -29.66 67.09
N LEU A 532 -12.13 -30.11 67.42
CA LEU A 532 -10.93 -29.85 66.62
C LEU A 532 -11.02 -30.52 65.23
N GLU A 533 -11.55 -31.75 65.14
CA GLU A 533 -11.77 -32.43 63.87
C GLU A 533 -12.76 -31.65 62.98
N ILE A 534 -13.88 -31.19 63.55
CA ILE A 534 -14.88 -30.38 62.82
C ILE A 534 -14.29 -29.04 62.38
N SER A 535 -13.55 -28.35 63.26
CA SER A 535 -12.90 -27.08 62.94
C SER A 535 -11.88 -27.21 61.80
N ASN A 536 -11.10 -28.29 61.79
CA ASN A 536 -10.17 -28.61 60.70
C ASN A 536 -10.88 -28.95 59.38
N GLN A 537 -12.02 -29.66 59.42
CA GLN A 537 -12.81 -29.90 58.22
C GLN A 537 -13.40 -28.60 57.66
N ARG A 538 -13.86 -27.71 58.54
CA ARG A 538 -14.40 -26.40 58.19
C ARG A 538 -13.32 -25.50 57.56
N SER A 539 -12.13 -25.43 58.13
CA SER A 539 -11.02 -24.60 57.63
C SER A 539 -10.55 -25.06 56.24
N LYS A 540 -10.41 -26.37 56.01
CA LYS A 540 -10.09 -26.96 54.70
C LYS A 540 -11.13 -26.62 53.63
N LYS A 541 -12.42 -26.75 53.95
CA LYS A 541 -13.50 -26.38 53.01
C LYS A 541 -13.53 -24.87 52.71
N LYS A 542 -13.25 -24.03 53.70
CA LYS A 542 -13.16 -22.57 53.53
C LYS A 542 -12.00 -22.16 52.62
N SER A 543 -10.84 -22.81 52.75
CA SER A 543 -9.70 -22.60 51.85
C SER A 543 -10.03 -22.96 50.39
N LYS A 544 -10.73 -24.08 50.17
CA LYS A 544 -11.20 -24.49 48.82
C LYS A 544 -12.14 -23.46 48.19
N ILE A 545 -13.03 -22.82 48.95
CA ILE A 545 -13.88 -21.73 48.44
C ILE A 545 -13.03 -20.55 47.94
N GLY A 546 -11.98 -20.19 48.67
CA GLY A 546 -11.05 -19.14 48.24
C GLY A 546 -10.40 -19.46 46.90
N GLN A 547 -9.92 -20.69 46.73
CA GLN A 547 -9.30 -21.16 45.48
C GLN A 547 -10.29 -21.16 44.30
N ILE A 548 -11.53 -21.61 44.52
CA ILE A 548 -12.59 -21.60 43.49
C ILE A 548 -12.91 -20.16 43.07
N SER A 549 -13.01 -19.23 44.02
CA SER A 549 -13.25 -17.81 43.75
C SER A 549 -12.12 -17.18 42.92
N ASP A 550 -10.87 -17.48 43.27
CA ASP A 550 -9.71 -16.99 42.53
C ASP A 550 -9.65 -17.55 41.10
N PHE A 551 -10.01 -18.82 40.94
CA PHE A 551 -10.09 -19.46 39.63
C PHE A 551 -11.17 -18.84 38.74
N MET A 552 -12.38 -18.61 39.27
CA MET A 552 -13.47 -17.94 38.54
C MET A 552 -13.09 -16.53 38.08
N ARG A 553 -12.35 -15.79 38.91
CA ARG A 553 -11.85 -14.45 38.59
C ARG A 553 -10.84 -14.47 37.44
N LYS A 554 -9.94 -15.46 37.40
CA LYS A 554 -8.96 -15.61 36.31
C LYS A 554 -9.64 -15.91 34.97
N ILE A 555 -10.60 -16.84 34.95
CA ILE A 555 -11.37 -17.16 33.73
C ILE A 555 -12.12 -15.92 33.22
N LYS A 556 -12.77 -15.18 34.13
CA LYS A 556 -13.54 -13.98 33.74
C LYS A 556 -12.66 -12.93 33.07
N LYS A 557 -11.46 -12.72 33.61
CA LYS A 557 -10.48 -11.79 33.04
C LYS A 557 -10.08 -12.18 31.61
N ILE A 558 -9.79 -13.47 31.38
CA ILE A 558 -9.42 -13.98 30.05
C ILE A 558 -10.59 -13.78 29.08
N PHE A 559 -11.81 -14.12 29.52
CA PHE A 559 -13.00 -14.00 28.69
C PHE A 559 -13.30 -12.54 28.30
N ASP A 560 -13.25 -11.61 29.26
CA ASP A 560 -13.63 -10.21 29.03
C ASP A 560 -12.56 -9.43 28.26
N SER A 561 -11.27 -9.64 28.55
CA SER A 561 -10.19 -8.75 28.10
C SER A 561 -9.26 -9.30 27.02
N GLU A 562 -9.17 -10.61 26.85
CA GLU A 562 -8.17 -11.24 25.96
C GLU A 562 -8.76 -11.86 24.69
N LEU A 563 -10.10 -12.00 24.62
CA LEU A 563 -10.81 -12.60 23.48
C LEU A 563 -11.53 -11.55 22.62
N GLN A 564 -11.48 -11.74 21.30
CA GLN A 564 -12.22 -10.95 20.31
C GLN A 564 -13.72 -11.31 20.29
N ASP A 565 -14.56 -10.34 19.93
CA ASP A 565 -16.03 -10.42 20.09
C ASP A 565 -16.70 -11.56 19.32
N PHE A 566 -16.17 -11.97 18.16
CA PHE A 566 -16.75 -13.08 17.41
C PHE A 566 -16.52 -14.43 18.12
N VAL A 567 -15.35 -14.62 18.75
CA VAL A 567 -15.02 -15.84 19.52
C VAL A 567 -15.81 -15.90 20.83
N LYS A 568 -16.02 -14.73 21.46
CA LYS A 568 -16.84 -14.61 22.66
C LYS A 568 -18.27 -15.10 22.44
N LYS A 569 -18.84 -14.85 21.25
CA LYS A 569 -20.22 -15.23 20.93
C LYS A 569 -20.41 -16.75 20.90
N ASP A 570 -19.49 -17.48 20.27
CA ASP A 570 -19.59 -18.94 20.14
C ASP A 570 -19.24 -19.68 21.43
N LEU A 571 -18.44 -19.07 22.31
CA LEU A 571 -18.06 -19.64 23.61
C LEU A 571 -18.96 -19.21 24.77
N LEU A 572 -19.87 -18.26 24.55
CA LEU A 572 -20.67 -17.64 25.60
C LEU A 572 -21.49 -18.69 26.36
N ASP A 573 -22.16 -19.58 25.63
CA ASP A 573 -23.05 -20.60 26.20
C ASP A 573 -22.27 -21.62 27.03
N VAL A 574 -21.10 -22.06 26.53
CA VAL A 574 -20.22 -23.02 27.23
C VAL A 574 -19.66 -22.42 28.51
N VAL A 575 -19.26 -21.15 28.47
CA VAL A 575 -18.72 -20.43 29.64
C VAL A 575 -19.81 -20.18 30.67
N ASN A 576 -21.02 -19.84 30.25
CA ASN A 576 -22.16 -19.67 31.15
C ASN A 576 -22.53 -20.99 31.85
N GLU A 577 -22.62 -22.09 31.11
CA GLU A 577 -22.89 -23.42 31.68
C GLU A 577 -21.81 -23.83 32.69
N PHE A 578 -20.54 -23.57 32.37
CA PHE A 578 -19.42 -23.80 33.28
C PHE A 578 -19.57 -23.00 34.58
N TYR A 579 -19.90 -21.70 34.50
CA TYR A 579 -20.11 -20.86 35.67
C TYR A 579 -21.27 -21.35 36.53
N GLU A 580 -22.39 -21.73 35.93
CA GLU A 580 -23.55 -22.27 36.67
C GLU A 580 -23.20 -23.54 37.45
N ASN A 581 -22.45 -24.46 36.84
CA ASN A 581 -22.04 -25.70 37.49
C ASN A 581 -21.07 -25.44 38.66
N ILE A 582 -20.12 -24.53 38.49
CA ILE A 582 -19.21 -24.13 39.58
C ILE A 582 -19.96 -23.42 40.70
N HIS A 583 -20.96 -22.59 40.38
CA HIS A 583 -21.80 -21.92 41.38
C HIS A 583 -22.57 -22.92 42.25
N LYS A 584 -23.18 -23.94 41.64
CA LYS A 584 -23.86 -25.02 42.39
C LYS A 584 -22.91 -25.75 43.34
N ILE A 585 -21.72 -26.12 42.87
CA ILE A 585 -20.70 -26.78 43.71
C ILE A 585 -20.26 -25.86 44.87
N ASN A 586 -20.09 -24.57 44.60
CA ASN A 586 -19.67 -23.61 45.61
C ASN A 586 -20.74 -23.43 46.70
N ASP A 587 -22.02 -23.40 46.33
CA ASP A 587 -23.13 -23.26 47.26
C ASP A 587 -23.33 -24.53 48.12
N ASP A 588 -23.17 -25.72 47.54
CA ASP A 588 -23.15 -26.99 48.30
C ASP A 588 -22.03 -27.01 49.35
N ILE A 589 -20.84 -26.50 49.01
CA ILE A 589 -19.71 -26.43 49.95
C ILE A 589 -20.00 -25.40 51.05
N LYS A 590 -20.59 -24.24 50.72
CA LYS A 590 -21.00 -23.24 51.72
C LYS A 590 -22.03 -23.81 52.68
N GLN A 591 -23.04 -24.52 52.20
CA GLN A 591 -24.06 -25.12 53.05
C GLN A 591 -23.44 -26.16 54.00
N LYS A 592 -22.50 -26.97 53.52
CA LYS A 592 -21.74 -27.89 54.37
C LYS A 592 -20.85 -27.18 55.41
N ILE A 593 -20.35 -25.97 55.13
CA ILE A 593 -19.60 -25.15 56.10
C ILE A 593 -20.53 -24.61 57.18
N VAL A 594 -21.76 -24.19 56.83
CA VAL A 594 -22.77 -23.73 57.78
C VAL A 594 -23.12 -24.86 58.74
N ASN A 595 -23.45 -26.06 58.23
CA ASN A 595 -23.77 -27.21 59.07
C ASN A 595 -22.60 -27.60 60.01
N LEU A 596 -21.36 -27.56 59.52
CA LEU A 596 -20.18 -27.81 60.37
C LEU A 596 -20.00 -26.72 61.43
N SER A 597 -20.36 -25.46 61.14
CA SER A 597 -20.30 -24.37 62.11
C SER A 597 -21.36 -24.49 63.20
N GLU A 598 -22.55 -25.01 62.85
CA GLU A 598 -23.62 -25.29 63.82
C GLU A 598 -23.19 -26.43 64.75
N GLN A 599 -22.68 -27.53 64.20
CA GLN A 599 -22.13 -28.65 64.98
C GLN A 599 -20.97 -28.24 65.89
N GLU A 600 -20.07 -27.35 65.41
CA GLU A 600 -18.96 -26.81 66.21
C GLU A 600 -19.46 -25.95 67.38
N ASN A 601 -20.56 -25.21 67.19
CA ASN A 601 -21.18 -24.41 68.24
C ASN A 601 -21.89 -25.29 69.26
N ASP A 602 -22.61 -26.33 68.84
CA ASP A 602 -23.28 -27.27 69.74
C ASP A 602 -22.25 -27.97 70.64
N LEU A 603 -21.15 -28.46 70.07
CA LEU A 603 -20.03 -29.02 70.83
C LEU A 603 -19.38 -28.01 71.77
N LYS A 604 -19.33 -26.73 71.40
CA LYS A 604 -18.77 -25.68 72.26
C LYS A 604 -19.64 -25.48 73.51
N ILE A 605 -20.96 -25.52 73.35
CA ILE A 605 -21.93 -25.43 74.45
C ILE A 605 -21.77 -26.65 75.38
N GLU A 606 -21.63 -27.85 74.83
CA GLU A 606 -21.39 -29.07 75.61
C GLU A 606 -20.05 -29.03 76.37
N ILE A 607 -18.98 -28.55 75.72
CA ILE A 607 -17.66 -28.37 76.34
C ILE A 607 -17.73 -27.35 77.50
N GLU A 608 -18.44 -26.24 77.34
CA GLU A 608 -18.63 -25.25 78.41
C GLU A 608 -19.43 -25.85 79.58
N ALA A 609 -20.48 -26.62 79.32
CA ALA A 609 -21.25 -27.30 80.35
C ALA A 609 -20.41 -28.33 81.13
N THR A 610 -19.56 -29.11 80.45
CA THR A 610 -18.66 -30.09 81.09
C THR A 610 -17.53 -29.42 81.86
N ASN A 611 -16.99 -28.30 81.37
CA ASN A 611 -16.00 -27.49 82.10
C ASN A 611 -16.59 -26.88 83.39
N GLN A 612 -17.85 -26.43 83.37
CA GLN A 612 -18.51 -25.92 84.59
C GLN A 612 -18.59 -26.99 85.68
N LYS A 613 -18.86 -28.25 85.32
CA LYS A 613 -18.86 -29.40 86.24
C LYS A 613 -17.47 -29.70 86.84
N LEU A 614 -16.38 -29.41 86.11
CA LEU A 614 -14.99 -29.63 86.55
C LEU A 614 -14.43 -28.48 87.43
N SER A 615 -14.95 -27.26 87.30
CA SER A 615 -14.44 -26.07 88.01
C SER A 615 -14.35 -26.16 89.55
N PRO A 616 -15.30 -26.76 90.30
CA PRO A 616 -15.21 -26.83 91.76
C PRO A 616 -14.16 -27.85 92.26
N ILE A 617 -13.79 -28.84 91.43
CA ILE A 617 -12.78 -29.87 91.77
C ILE A 617 -11.36 -29.31 91.58
N LEU A 618 -11.13 -28.57 90.49
CA LEU A 618 -9.82 -27.97 90.17
C LEU A 618 -9.37 -26.90 91.18
N ASN A 619 -10.32 -26.16 91.78
CA ASN A 619 -10.01 -25.12 92.79
C ASN A 619 -9.46 -25.69 94.11
N LYS A 620 -9.52 -27.02 94.33
CA LYS A 620 -8.99 -27.68 95.53
C LYS A 620 -7.56 -28.23 95.39
N MET A 621 -6.96 -28.24 94.20
CA MET A 621 -5.67 -28.92 93.94
C MET A 621 -4.44 -27.99 94.06
N LYS A 622 -3.47 -28.35 94.94
CA LYS A 622 -2.29 -27.53 95.28
C LYS A 622 -1.15 -27.49 94.24
N ARG A 623 -1.07 -28.42 93.27
CA ARG A 623 -0.01 -28.51 92.24
C ARG A 623 -0.58 -28.38 90.81
N ARG A 624 -1.33 -27.31 90.57
CA ARG A 624 -2.06 -27.09 89.30
C ARG A 624 -1.16 -26.84 88.08
N SER A 625 -0.08 -26.08 88.22
CA SER A 625 0.77 -25.63 87.10
C SER A 625 1.53 -26.77 86.42
N GLU A 626 2.06 -27.72 87.21
CA GLU A 626 2.85 -28.86 86.70
C GLU A 626 1.98 -29.89 85.97
N LEU A 627 0.71 -30.06 86.40
CA LEU A 627 -0.28 -30.88 85.71
C LEU A 627 -0.74 -30.22 84.40
N GLU A 628 -0.93 -28.90 84.38
CA GLU A 628 -1.27 -28.16 83.15
C GLU A 628 -0.11 -28.16 82.13
N GLU A 629 1.14 -28.15 82.57
CA GLU A 629 2.32 -28.15 81.70
C GLU A 629 2.57 -29.53 81.05
N ASN A 630 2.50 -30.62 81.81
CA ASN A 630 2.55 -31.97 81.25
C ASN A 630 1.38 -32.24 80.29
N ARG A 631 0.20 -31.68 80.57
CA ARG A 631 -0.96 -31.76 79.67
C ARG A 631 -0.74 -30.98 78.38
N LYS A 632 -0.20 -29.75 78.44
CA LYS A 632 0.13 -28.99 77.22
C LYS A 632 1.16 -29.70 76.36
N GLN A 633 2.17 -30.33 76.96
CA GLN A 633 3.17 -31.10 76.22
C GLN A 633 2.56 -32.36 75.59
N LYS A 634 1.69 -33.07 76.31
CA LYS A 634 0.92 -34.19 75.75
C LYS A 634 0.02 -33.74 74.60
N GLU A 635 -0.71 -32.64 74.76
CA GLU A 635 -1.59 -32.07 73.74
C GLU A 635 -0.83 -31.66 72.47
N ILE A 636 0.37 -31.08 72.59
CA ILE A 636 1.22 -30.74 71.44
C ILE A 636 1.67 -32.00 70.69
N LEU A 637 2.08 -33.05 71.41
CA LEU A 637 2.54 -34.30 70.81
C LEU A 637 1.38 -35.12 70.22
N GLU A 638 0.21 -35.13 70.86
CA GLU A 638 -1.00 -35.76 70.34
C GLU A 638 -1.54 -35.00 69.12
N ASN A 639 -1.48 -33.66 69.10
CA ASN A 639 -1.82 -32.87 67.92
C ASN A 639 -0.88 -33.16 66.76
N THR A 640 0.40 -33.38 67.03
CA THR A 640 1.39 -33.77 66.03
C THR A 640 1.13 -35.21 65.54
N LYS A 641 0.79 -36.15 66.44
CA LYS A 641 0.37 -37.51 66.10
C LYS A 641 -0.91 -37.51 65.24
N ILE A 642 -1.91 -36.71 65.60
CA ILE A 642 -3.18 -36.58 64.86
C ILE A 642 -2.96 -35.90 63.50
N GLN A 643 -2.05 -34.93 63.38
CA GLN A 643 -1.66 -34.37 62.08
C GLN A 643 -1.00 -35.43 61.19
N ILE A 644 -0.12 -36.27 61.76
CA ILE A 644 0.51 -37.39 61.04
C ILE A 644 -0.52 -38.47 60.68
N GLU A 645 -1.43 -38.83 61.58
CA GLU A 645 -2.50 -39.81 61.35
C GLU A 645 -3.56 -39.34 60.36
N ASN A 646 -3.92 -38.05 60.37
CA ASN A 646 -4.84 -37.48 59.37
C ASN A 646 -4.20 -37.37 57.99
N SER A 647 -2.89 -37.13 57.95
CA SER A 647 -2.10 -37.26 56.72
C SER A 647 -2.10 -38.71 56.21
N LYS A 648 -2.09 -39.70 57.13
CA LYS A 648 -2.22 -41.14 56.82
C LYS A 648 -3.65 -41.62 56.51
N LYS A 649 -4.72 -41.00 57.02
CA LYS A 649 -6.12 -41.39 56.78
C LYS A 649 -6.72 -40.83 55.48
N LEU A 650 -6.08 -39.83 54.88
CA LEU A 650 -6.36 -39.42 53.49
C LEU A 650 -6.05 -40.56 52.47
N LYS A 651 -5.35 -41.62 52.91
CA LYS A 651 -4.93 -42.81 52.16
C LYS A 651 -6.03 -43.82 51.78
N ILE A 652 -7.33 -43.60 52.04
CA ILE A 652 -8.37 -44.65 51.83
C ILE A 652 -9.52 -44.29 50.87
N ARG A 653 -9.65 -43.05 50.39
CA ARG A 653 -10.70 -42.75 49.39
C ARG A 653 -10.27 -41.65 48.44
N ILE A 654 -9.68 -42.08 47.32
CA ILE A 654 -9.82 -41.67 45.90
C ILE A 654 -8.79 -42.53 45.15
#